data_AF-A0AAP0ZIX4-F1
#
_entry.id   AF-A0AAP0ZIX4-F1
#
_cell.length_a   1.000
_cell.length_b   1.000
_cell.length_c   1.000
_cell.angle_alpha   90.00
_cell.angle_beta   90.00
_cell.angle_gamma   90.00
#
_symmetry.space_group_name_H-M   'P 1'
#
loop_
_entity.id
_entity.type
_entity.pdbx_description
1 polymer ?
#
loop_
_entity_poly.entity_id
_entity_poly.type
_entity_poly.pdbx_seq_one_letter_code
_entity_poly.pdbx_strand_id
1 'polypeptide(L)'
;MKLSGDIGAASSSRAPSHPPAQPTKAEDVAAPREERAQSGPLLGLASSSTALRSRRTSLTGRAKHHADEGGVKLGGPHPQSSGTTFYNDEVVSQVQEINTSAVPAAAATYAERSTAAAAEVKAQLRARLDALPFAAPSKEQTALQAAYLEWADARVQERITAFGPDAGYQAVGDMKTAGTKAALPIAYQCLRSFIIGAMRSPVGLATGAAYAARRPVDAEELSTVMVSGVAAGSASYTSDTLLIPAMDRRTRVANMPKFQAIDPKILAPDPPPVILEVTAEGKRFTRPGENDAPTLAELKAQTHDSRLVITQLQSNLDDKSLDTLLLKPVINAVFNAARRTGGNPDLLTPAGQLGFSALAIGGAGVVQKALLETGKAVARTGQMSVPDLVGGEQRLNMFALALPDKERRPAQWSDAVHFPPRYLLDTGKEALALARQGFKSANAIATTARDLLTRHMLSNVISSFASMGAARIITAPLRGGSYTRVAGEAANSTAVVAQQAVQTLFNDTLWNALKAKNGTNTSQAARLDNERAVLAAEYQCTIKRTIEALAEPVDQAIARLSEQTRAKAARAMEEGMRVVPGPELLTLRTALQALLKEIGAQSVSIATIDAVRTALREAGSQTSRAVPPDAATQALDDQLQTLKRALHDSEELRQWQRGRA
;
A
#
# COMPACT_ATOMS: atom_id res chain seq x y z
N MET A 1 22.39 52.97 28.40
CA MET A 1 23.75 53.51 28.63
C MET A 1 24.57 52.48 29.44
N LYS A 2 25.91 52.53 29.43
CA LYS A 2 26.83 51.78 30.34
C LYS A 2 26.93 52.51 31.69
N LEU A 3 27.36 51.99 32.86
CA LEU A 3 27.73 50.69 33.49
C LEU A 3 27.55 50.92 35.03
N SER A 4 27.67 50.04 36.04
CA SER A 4 28.06 48.62 36.28
C SER A 4 27.20 48.14 37.51
N GLY A 5 27.37 47.02 38.24
CA GLY A 5 28.23 45.83 38.12
C GLY A 5 29.47 45.78 39.05
N ASP A 6 29.36 45.27 40.30
CA ASP A 6 30.48 44.62 41.02
C ASP A 6 30.09 43.68 42.21
N ILE A 7 30.81 42.56 42.29
CA ILE A 7 31.27 41.69 43.42
C ILE A 7 30.38 41.38 44.66
N GLY A 8 30.30 40.08 45.02
CA GLY A 8 29.94 39.60 46.37
C GLY A 8 30.24 38.11 46.64
N ALA A 9 31.04 37.80 47.67
CA ALA A 9 31.32 36.47 48.27
C ALA A 9 31.76 36.69 49.74
N ALA A 10 31.76 35.75 50.69
CA ALA A 10 31.58 34.27 50.72
C ALA A 10 30.66 33.89 51.94
N SER A 11 30.60 32.69 52.57
CA SER A 11 31.45 31.48 52.55
C SER A 11 30.74 30.18 53.05
N SER A 12 31.39 29.05 52.72
CA SER A 12 31.24 27.62 53.05
C SER A 12 30.58 27.13 54.37
N SER A 13 29.93 25.95 54.31
CA SER A 13 30.23 24.78 55.19
C SER A 13 29.46 23.49 54.81
N ARG A 14 29.95 22.29 55.20
CA ARG A 14 29.32 20.96 54.95
C ARG A 14 29.89 19.86 55.89
N ALA A 15 29.12 18.77 56.10
CA ALA A 15 29.54 17.42 56.60
C ALA A 15 29.33 17.13 58.13
N PRO A 16 29.47 15.88 58.66
CA PRO A 16 28.31 15.15 59.25
C PRO A 16 28.56 14.35 60.57
N SER A 17 27.56 13.60 61.08
CA SER A 17 27.67 12.62 62.21
C SER A 17 26.54 11.55 62.20
N HIS A 18 26.58 10.55 63.10
CA HIS A 18 25.85 9.25 62.99
C HIS A 18 25.22 8.76 64.36
N PRO A 19 24.71 7.51 64.51
CA PRO A 19 23.33 7.04 64.86
C PRO A 19 23.14 6.77 66.39
N PRO A 20 22.45 5.73 66.96
CA PRO A 20 21.34 4.82 66.55
C PRO A 20 20.19 4.61 67.59
N ALA A 21 19.06 3.96 67.24
CA ALA A 21 18.16 3.23 68.18
C ALA A 21 17.14 2.27 67.50
N GLN A 22 16.69 1.21 68.20
CA GLN A 22 15.51 0.36 67.93
C GLN A 22 14.60 0.33 69.18
N PRO A 23 13.37 -0.25 69.14
CA PRO A 23 13.24 -1.58 69.77
C PRO A 23 12.15 -2.56 69.22
N THR A 24 12.36 -3.84 69.54
CA THR A 24 11.38 -4.95 69.80
C THR A 24 10.49 -5.57 68.70
N LYS A 25 10.46 -6.92 68.73
CA LYS A 25 9.51 -7.84 68.04
C LYS A 25 8.29 -8.16 68.92
N ALA A 26 7.28 -8.81 68.33
CA ALA A 26 6.63 -9.98 68.93
C ALA A 26 6.53 -11.12 67.87
N GLU A 27 6.45 -12.37 68.32
CA GLU A 27 6.39 -13.60 67.50
C GLU A 27 4.93 -14.15 67.48
N ASP A 28 4.51 -15.24 66.81
CA ASP A 28 5.17 -16.53 66.59
C ASP A 28 4.43 -17.45 65.55
N VAL A 29 5.01 -18.64 65.29
CA VAL A 29 4.45 -19.89 64.67
C VAL A 29 4.35 -20.01 63.14
N ALA A 30 5.47 -20.49 62.58
CA ALA A 30 5.63 -21.63 61.64
C ALA A 30 4.67 -21.87 60.43
N ALA A 31 5.25 -21.77 59.21
CA ALA A 31 5.32 -22.89 58.23
C ALA A 31 6.33 -22.54 57.09
N PRO A 32 7.15 -23.48 56.59
CA PRO A 32 8.00 -23.22 55.43
C PRO A 32 7.17 -23.15 54.15
N ARG A 33 7.32 -22.06 53.38
CA ARG A 33 6.59 -21.86 52.11
C ARG A 33 7.56 -21.95 50.93
N GLU A 34 7.14 -22.67 49.90
CA GLU A 34 7.94 -23.04 48.73
C GLU A 34 8.64 -21.86 48.05
N GLU A 35 9.92 -22.05 47.70
CA GLU A 35 10.68 -21.13 46.85
C GLU A 35 10.18 -21.20 45.41
N ARG A 36 9.14 -20.43 45.09
CA ARG A 36 8.66 -20.26 43.70
C ARG A 36 9.64 -19.45 42.87
N ALA A 37 10.63 -20.14 42.33
CA ALA A 37 11.49 -19.64 41.27
C ALA A 37 10.64 -19.09 40.10
N GLN A 38 10.93 -17.86 39.67
CA GLN A 38 10.22 -17.23 38.56
C GLN A 38 10.71 -17.82 37.23
N SER A 39 9.83 -18.53 36.53
CA SER A 39 10.16 -19.31 35.34
C SER A 39 10.41 -18.43 34.10
N GLY A 40 11.67 -18.04 33.88
CA GLY A 40 12.14 -17.44 32.62
C GLY A 40 12.57 -18.50 31.59
N PRO A 41 12.32 -18.31 30.28
CA PRO A 41 12.47 -19.36 29.26
C PRO A 41 13.92 -19.55 28.74
N LEU A 42 14.92 -19.65 29.62
CA LEU A 42 16.33 -19.81 29.26
C LEU A 42 17.12 -20.77 30.19
N LEU A 43 16.52 -21.89 30.60
CA LEU A 43 17.22 -23.00 31.27
C LEU A 43 16.66 -24.33 30.77
N GLY A 44 17.54 -25.23 30.32
CA GLY A 44 17.14 -26.49 29.66
C GLY A 44 18.05 -26.97 28.51
N LEU A 45 19.08 -26.21 28.13
CA LEU A 45 20.10 -26.68 27.18
C LEU A 45 21.01 -27.72 27.85
N ALA A 46 20.68 -29.00 27.68
CA ALA A 46 21.58 -30.10 28.01
C ALA A 46 22.85 -30.05 27.14
N SER A 47 24.00 -30.40 27.72
CA SER A 47 25.30 -30.23 27.08
C SER A 47 25.47 -31.13 25.85
N SER A 48 25.96 -30.56 24.75
CA SER A 48 26.12 -31.26 23.47
C SER A 48 27.42 -32.07 23.41
N SER A 49 27.33 -33.39 23.44
CA SER A 49 28.48 -34.30 23.26
C SER A 49 28.23 -35.42 22.21
N THR A 50 29.23 -35.60 21.35
CA THR A 50 29.61 -36.89 20.72
C THR A 50 28.54 -37.81 20.10
N ALA A 51 27.57 -37.27 19.34
CA ALA A 51 26.68 -38.09 18.48
C ALA A 51 26.68 -37.72 16.98
N LEU A 52 26.72 -36.43 16.63
CA LEU A 52 26.48 -35.95 15.24
C LEU A 52 27.70 -35.93 14.30
N ARG A 53 28.77 -36.69 14.59
CA ARG A 53 29.98 -36.73 13.73
C ARG A 53 30.00 -37.84 12.67
N SER A 54 29.00 -38.73 12.62
CA SER A 54 28.98 -39.89 11.71
C SER A 54 27.70 -39.97 10.87
N ARG A 55 27.61 -39.14 9.82
CA ARG A 55 26.80 -39.39 8.58
C ARG A 55 26.97 -38.39 7.42
N ARG A 56 27.96 -37.47 7.47
CA ARG A 56 28.31 -36.56 6.34
C ARG A 56 29.52 -37.05 5.52
N THR A 57 29.51 -38.33 5.15
CA THR A 57 30.58 -39.01 4.39
C THR A 57 30.01 -40.01 3.38
N SER A 58 29.28 -39.49 2.39
CA SER A 58 28.85 -40.22 1.19
C SER A 58 28.61 -39.23 0.05
N LEU A 59 28.75 -39.68 -1.21
CA LEU A 59 28.34 -38.95 -2.42
C LEU A 59 29.08 -37.62 -2.74
N THR A 60 30.41 -37.65 -2.75
CA THR A 60 31.20 -36.88 -3.72
C THR A 60 32.14 -37.82 -4.48
N GLY A 61 32.03 -37.86 -5.81
CA GLY A 61 32.67 -38.90 -6.61
C GLY A 61 32.81 -38.58 -8.10
N ARG A 62 33.94 -37.96 -8.45
CA ARG A 62 34.66 -38.09 -9.74
C ARG A 62 33.98 -37.59 -11.03
N ALA A 63 34.42 -36.41 -11.50
CA ALA A 63 35.11 -36.29 -12.80
C ALA A 63 36.00 -35.02 -12.90
N LYS A 64 37.32 -35.24 -12.82
CA LYS A 64 38.49 -34.45 -13.24
C LYS A 64 38.35 -33.04 -13.85
N HIS A 65 39.26 -32.15 -13.41
CA HIS A 65 39.79 -31.03 -14.21
C HIS A 65 40.68 -31.51 -15.38
N HIS A 66 40.74 -30.68 -16.42
CA HIS A 66 42.02 -30.24 -17.00
C HIS A 66 42.07 -28.71 -16.91
N ALA A 67 43.26 -28.13 -16.96
CA ALA A 67 43.50 -26.70 -17.05
C ALA A 67 44.50 -26.42 -18.17
N ASP A 68 44.39 -25.25 -18.80
CA ASP A 68 45.50 -24.61 -19.51
C ASP A 68 45.27 -23.08 -19.51
N GLU A 69 46.29 -22.31 -19.87
CA GLU A 69 46.39 -20.87 -19.54
C GLU A 69 46.01 -19.89 -20.66
N GLY A 70 45.64 -18.66 -20.25
CA GLY A 70 46.10 -17.44 -20.93
C GLY A 70 45.15 -16.69 -21.86
N GLY A 71 45.45 -15.40 -22.05
CA GLY A 71 45.01 -14.59 -23.18
C GLY A 71 43.85 -13.61 -22.94
N VAL A 72 44.05 -12.33 -23.29
CA VAL A 72 42.99 -11.30 -23.31
C VAL A 72 43.03 -10.57 -24.65
N LYS A 73 41.90 -10.55 -25.40
CA LYS A 73 41.28 -9.38 -26.10
C LYS A 73 40.38 -9.76 -27.28
N LEU A 74 39.28 -9.00 -27.40
CA LEU A 74 38.60 -8.51 -28.62
C LEU A 74 38.21 -9.47 -29.76
N GLY A 75 36.94 -9.39 -30.17
CA GLY A 75 36.50 -9.64 -31.56
C GLY A 75 35.41 -10.70 -31.74
N GLY A 76 34.26 -10.30 -32.30
CA GLY A 76 33.41 -11.19 -33.11
C GLY A 76 33.93 -11.26 -34.56
N PRO A 77 33.38 -12.13 -35.43
CA PRO A 77 31.94 -12.14 -35.72
C PRO A 77 31.29 -13.54 -35.87
N HIS A 78 30.05 -13.57 -36.36
CA HIS A 78 29.27 -14.77 -36.71
C HIS A 78 29.93 -15.67 -37.78
N PRO A 79 29.57 -16.96 -37.75
CA PRO A 79 28.98 -17.60 -38.95
C PRO A 79 27.57 -18.17 -38.69
N GLN A 80 26.95 -18.72 -39.74
CA GLN A 80 25.55 -19.18 -39.79
C GLN A 80 25.40 -20.73 -39.84
N SER A 81 24.18 -21.18 -39.54
CA SER A 81 23.48 -22.31 -40.17
C SER A 81 24.07 -23.74 -40.10
N SER A 82 23.61 -24.51 -39.12
CA SER A 82 23.03 -25.86 -39.29
C SER A 82 22.27 -26.23 -38.00
N GLY A 83 21.16 -26.98 -38.02
CA GLY A 83 20.45 -27.56 -39.17
C GLY A 83 19.74 -28.86 -38.81
N THR A 84 18.66 -28.79 -38.02
CA THR A 84 17.87 -29.98 -37.62
C THR A 84 16.37 -29.66 -37.62
N THR A 85 15.65 -30.31 -38.53
CA THR A 85 14.21 -30.14 -38.75
C THR A 85 13.42 -31.18 -37.95
N PHE A 86 12.33 -30.76 -37.29
CA PHE A 86 11.25 -31.65 -36.89
C PHE A 86 9.90 -31.01 -37.23
N TYR A 87 8.88 -31.85 -37.42
CA TYR A 87 7.67 -31.52 -38.17
C TYR A 87 6.73 -30.52 -37.47
N ASN A 88 6.07 -29.69 -38.28
CA ASN A 88 4.79 -29.09 -37.92
C ASN A 88 3.70 -30.17 -37.94
N ASP A 89 2.72 -30.04 -37.05
CA ASP A 89 1.36 -30.52 -37.27
C ASP A 89 0.39 -29.37 -36.94
N GLU A 90 -0.24 -28.79 -37.95
CA GLU A 90 -1.00 -27.54 -37.82
C GLU A 90 -2.45 -27.79 -37.35
N VAL A 91 -2.64 -27.97 -36.04
CA VAL A 91 -3.99 -27.88 -35.44
C VAL A 91 -4.39 -26.40 -35.34
N VAL A 92 -4.93 -25.87 -36.45
CA VAL A 92 -5.43 -24.49 -36.57
C VAL A 92 -6.63 -24.25 -35.65
N SER A 93 -6.34 -23.90 -34.40
CA SER A 93 -7.33 -23.31 -33.48
C SER A 93 -7.58 -21.87 -33.90
N GLN A 94 -8.67 -21.63 -34.62
CA GLN A 94 -9.01 -20.29 -35.14
C GLN A 94 -9.13 -19.27 -34.01
N VAL A 95 -8.33 -18.20 -34.09
CA VAL A 95 -8.54 -17.00 -33.27
C VAL A 95 -9.78 -16.28 -33.82
N GLN A 96 -10.94 -16.59 -33.26
CA GLN A 96 -12.18 -15.93 -33.63
C GLN A 96 -12.24 -14.53 -32.99
N GLU A 97 -11.70 -13.53 -33.69
CA GLU A 97 -11.92 -12.12 -33.36
C GLU A 97 -13.41 -11.80 -33.51
N ILE A 98 -14.13 -11.75 -32.38
CA ILE A 98 -15.55 -11.38 -32.36
C ILE A 98 -15.67 -9.85 -32.53
N ASN A 99 -15.55 -9.40 -33.77
CA ASN A 99 -15.99 -8.07 -34.20
C ASN A 99 -17.53 -7.99 -34.15
N THR A 100 -18.08 -7.74 -32.96
CA THR A 100 -19.50 -7.41 -32.79
C THR A 100 -19.66 -5.91 -32.53
N SER A 101 -20.23 -5.22 -33.51
CA SER A 101 -20.74 -3.87 -33.33
C SER A 101 -22.17 -3.90 -32.80
N ALA A 102 -22.62 -2.76 -32.25
CA ALA A 102 -23.93 -2.46 -31.68
C ALA A 102 -24.27 -3.07 -30.29
N VAL A 103 -24.72 -2.16 -29.41
CA VAL A 103 -25.29 -2.37 -28.06
C VAL A 103 -24.35 -3.01 -27.01
N PRO A 104 -23.97 -2.28 -25.93
CA PRO A 104 -23.18 -2.87 -24.86
C PRO A 104 -24.05 -3.80 -24.00
N ALA A 105 -23.87 -5.10 -24.17
CA ALA A 105 -24.25 -6.08 -23.14
C ALA A 105 -23.54 -5.69 -21.82
N ALA A 106 -24.25 -5.78 -20.69
CA ALA A 106 -23.67 -5.44 -19.39
C ALA A 106 -22.47 -6.36 -19.12
N ALA A 107 -21.29 -5.76 -18.94
CA ALA A 107 -20.06 -6.52 -18.69
C ALA A 107 -20.20 -7.32 -17.39
N ALA A 108 -20.08 -8.65 -17.50
CA ALA A 108 -20.40 -9.58 -16.42
C ALA A 108 -19.73 -9.20 -15.09
N THR A 109 -20.51 -9.21 -14.01
CA THR A 109 -20.08 -8.72 -12.70
C THR A 109 -18.89 -9.54 -12.17
N TYR A 110 -18.17 -8.99 -11.19
CA TYR A 110 -17.08 -9.73 -10.55
C TYR A 110 -17.57 -11.06 -9.94
N ALA A 111 -18.81 -11.09 -9.42
CA ALA A 111 -19.42 -12.31 -8.88
C ALA A 111 -19.68 -13.34 -9.99
N GLU A 112 -20.33 -12.96 -11.09
CA GLU A 112 -20.54 -13.83 -12.25
C GLU A 112 -19.23 -14.41 -12.78
N ARG A 113 -18.23 -13.55 -13.04
CA ARG A 113 -16.91 -13.98 -13.54
C ARG A 113 -16.18 -14.89 -12.55
N SER A 114 -16.28 -14.61 -11.24
CA SER A 114 -15.71 -15.48 -10.20
C SER A 114 -16.43 -16.82 -10.06
N THR A 115 -17.75 -16.90 -10.30
CA THR A 115 -18.49 -18.17 -10.31
C THR A 115 -18.27 -18.97 -11.58
N ALA A 116 -18.20 -18.32 -12.74
CA ALA A 116 -17.89 -18.97 -14.02
C ALA A 116 -16.47 -19.57 -14.02
N ALA A 117 -15.45 -18.80 -13.61
CA ALA A 117 -14.08 -19.29 -13.51
C ALA A 117 -13.94 -20.46 -12.50
N ALA A 118 -14.66 -20.41 -11.38
CA ALA A 118 -14.70 -21.53 -10.44
C ALA A 118 -15.39 -22.77 -11.03
N ALA A 119 -16.49 -22.61 -11.77
CA ALA A 119 -17.16 -23.73 -12.44
C ALA A 119 -16.28 -24.37 -13.52
N GLU A 120 -15.60 -23.55 -14.33
CA GLU A 120 -14.67 -24.00 -15.38
C GLU A 120 -13.51 -24.83 -14.80
N VAL A 121 -12.81 -24.29 -13.79
CA VAL A 121 -11.65 -24.99 -13.17
C VAL A 121 -12.09 -26.28 -12.47
N LYS A 122 -13.29 -26.32 -11.87
CA LYS A 122 -13.86 -27.57 -11.30
C LYS A 122 -14.24 -28.58 -12.39
N ALA A 123 -14.72 -28.14 -13.55
CA ALA A 123 -14.98 -29.02 -14.68
C ALA A 123 -13.68 -29.61 -15.26
N GLN A 124 -12.64 -28.78 -15.42
CA GLN A 124 -11.29 -29.21 -15.82
C GLN A 124 -10.73 -30.27 -14.85
N LEU A 125 -10.86 -30.03 -13.53
CA LEU A 125 -10.40 -30.96 -12.49
C LEU A 125 -11.08 -32.34 -12.61
N ARG A 126 -12.42 -32.37 -12.68
CA ARG A 126 -13.17 -33.64 -12.80
C ARG A 126 -12.85 -34.37 -14.10
N ALA A 127 -12.84 -33.66 -15.23
CA ALA A 127 -12.50 -34.26 -16.53
C ALA A 127 -11.09 -34.88 -16.56
N ARG A 128 -10.11 -34.30 -15.84
CA ARG A 128 -8.77 -34.88 -15.66
C ARG A 128 -8.78 -36.10 -14.74
N LEU A 129 -9.49 -36.04 -13.62
CA LEU A 129 -9.56 -37.15 -12.67
C LEU A 129 -10.34 -38.35 -13.24
N ASP A 130 -11.36 -38.12 -14.05
CA ASP A 130 -12.19 -39.16 -14.68
C ASP A 130 -11.53 -39.77 -15.92
N ALA A 131 -10.56 -39.09 -16.55
CA ALA A 131 -9.71 -39.66 -17.59
C ALA A 131 -8.68 -40.67 -17.06
N LEU A 132 -8.44 -40.72 -15.75
CA LEU A 132 -7.59 -41.72 -15.10
C LEU A 132 -8.43 -42.96 -14.71
N PRO A 133 -8.09 -44.18 -15.18
CA PRO A 133 -8.77 -45.40 -14.75
C PRO A 133 -8.47 -45.70 -13.27
N PHE A 134 -9.37 -46.40 -12.58
CA PHE A 134 -9.09 -46.92 -11.23
C PHE A 134 -8.17 -48.14 -11.31
N ALA A 135 -7.12 -48.19 -10.51
CA ALA A 135 -6.24 -49.37 -10.40
C ALA A 135 -7.00 -50.60 -9.88
N ALA A 136 -7.97 -50.40 -8.99
CA ALA A 136 -8.92 -51.43 -8.53
C ALA A 136 -10.34 -50.82 -8.43
N PRO A 137 -11.20 -50.95 -9.46
CA PRO A 137 -12.52 -50.34 -9.45
C PRO A 137 -13.46 -50.98 -8.42
N SER A 138 -13.95 -50.19 -7.45
CA SER A 138 -14.92 -50.64 -6.45
C SER A 138 -15.89 -49.51 -6.07
N LYS A 139 -17.06 -49.88 -5.50
CA LYS A 139 -18.04 -48.90 -4.98
C LYS A 139 -17.44 -48.01 -3.89
N GLU A 140 -16.52 -48.54 -3.08
CA GLU A 140 -15.83 -47.76 -2.05
C GLU A 140 -14.85 -46.76 -2.68
N GLN A 141 -14.09 -47.16 -3.71
CA GLN A 141 -13.22 -46.24 -4.45
C GLN A 141 -14.02 -45.12 -5.13
N THR A 142 -15.23 -45.39 -5.63
CA THR A 142 -16.14 -44.35 -6.14
C THR A 142 -16.61 -43.39 -5.04
N ALA A 143 -16.96 -43.89 -3.86
CA ALA A 143 -17.36 -43.04 -2.72
C ALA A 143 -16.19 -42.20 -2.18
N LEU A 144 -14.98 -42.77 -2.14
CA LEU A 144 -13.75 -42.07 -1.77
C LEU A 144 -13.37 -40.98 -2.79
N GLN A 145 -13.55 -41.22 -4.10
CA GLN A 145 -13.41 -40.17 -5.12
C GLN A 145 -14.39 -39.01 -4.88
N ALA A 146 -15.65 -39.29 -4.52
CA ALA A 146 -16.63 -38.23 -4.25
C ALA A 146 -16.21 -37.35 -3.06
N ALA A 147 -15.77 -37.95 -1.96
CA ALA A 147 -15.26 -37.22 -0.80
C ALA A 147 -13.97 -36.41 -1.10
N TYR A 148 -13.10 -36.92 -1.98
CA TYR A 148 -11.94 -36.18 -2.47
C TYR A 148 -12.34 -34.97 -3.32
N LEU A 149 -13.29 -35.16 -4.24
CA LEU A 149 -13.79 -34.10 -5.12
C LEU A 149 -14.49 -32.97 -4.35
N GLU A 150 -15.27 -33.27 -3.31
CA GLU A 150 -15.87 -32.24 -2.45
C GLU A 150 -14.81 -31.36 -1.77
N TRP A 151 -13.75 -31.98 -1.22
CA TRP A 151 -12.61 -31.25 -0.65
C TRP A 151 -11.89 -30.42 -1.72
N ALA A 152 -11.65 -30.97 -2.92
CA ALA A 152 -10.92 -30.29 -3.99
C ALA A 152 -11.74 -29.12 -4.60
N ASP A 153 -13.06 -29.27 -4.76
CA ASP A 153 -13.98 -28.23 -5.18
C ASP A 153 -13.94 -27.01 -4.22
N ALA A 154 -13.83 -27.25 -2.92
CA ALA A 154 -13.65 -26.20 -1.92
C ALA A 154 -12.29 -25.48 -2.08
N ARG A 155 -11.19 -26.23 -2.29
CA ARG A 155 -9.85 -25.64 -2.52
C ARG A 155 -9.78 -24.82 -3.81
N VAL A 156 -10.44 -25.25 -4.88
CA VAL A 156 -10.57 -24.48 -6.13
C VAL A 156 -11.35 -23.18 -5.87
N GLN A 157 -12.43 -23.22 -5.09
CA GLN A 157 -13.21 -22.04 -4.74
C GLN A 157 -12.37 -21.01 -3.95
N GLU A 158 -11.59 -21.47 -2.96
CA GLU A 158 -10.68 -20.64 -2.18
C GLU A 158 -9.60 -19.99 -3.04
N ARG A 159 -8.95 -20.78 -3.93
CA ARG A 159 -7.91 -20.28 -4.85
C ARG A 159 -8.47 -19.23 -5.82
N ILE A 160 -9.63 -19.46 -6.44
CA ILE A 160 -10.31 -18.46 -7.28
C ILE A 160 -10.68 -17.20 -6.48
N THR A 161 -11.12 -17.34 -5.23
CA THR A 161 -11.47 -16.19 -4.37
C THR A 161 -10.25 -15.35 -3.98
N ALA A 162 -9.10 -16.00 -3.77
CA ALA A 162 -7.83 -15.38 -3.38
C ALA A 162 -7.07 -14.73 -4.56
N PHE A 163 -6.96 -15.43 -5.70
CA PHE A 163 -6.29 -14.89 -6.89
C PHE A 163 -7.20 -13.95 -7.70
N GLY A 164 -8.51 -14.20 -7.72
CA GLY A 164 -9.49 -13.55 -8.58
C GLY A 164 -9.64 -14.24 -9.94
N PRO A 165 -10.78 -14.05 -10.64
CA PRO A 165 -11.04 -14.73 -11.92
C PRO A 165 -10.02 -14.38 -13.01
N ASP A 166 -9.62 -13.11 -13.10
CA ASP A 166 -8.74 -12.60 -14.17
C ASP A 166 -7.24 -12.91 -13.98
N ALA A 167 -6.90 -13.71 -12.95
CA ALA A 167 -5.52 -14.07 -12.61
C ALA A 167 -4.99 -15.28 -13.39
N GLY A 168 -5.86 -16.10 -13.97
CA GLY A 168 -5.46 -17.27 -14.76
C GLY A 168 -4.99 -18.46 -13.93
N TYR A 169 -5.59 -18.69 -12.76
CA TYR A 169 -5.50 -19.97 -12.05
C TYR A 169 -6.17 -21.09 -12.87
N GLN A 170 -5.58 -22.27 -12.90
CA GLN A 170 -6.04 -23.46 -13.65
C GLN A 170 -5.98 -24.69 -12.75
N ALA A 171 -6.72 -25.75 -13.07
CA ALA A 171 -6.69 -26.96 -12.25
C ALA A 171 -5.35 -27.70 -12.35
N VAL A 172 -4.76 -27.73 -13.55
CA VAL A 172 -3.54 -28.46 -13.87
C VAL A 172 -2.68 -27.58 -14.76
N GLY A 173 -1.42 -27.33 -14.35
CA GLY A 173 -0.45 -26.49 -15.06
C GLY A 173 -0.01 -25.25 -14.27
N ASP A 174 1.17 -24.72 -14.61
CA ASP A 174 1.74 -23.56 -13.93
C ASP A 174 0.90 -22.30 -14.13
N MET A 175 0.51 -21.66 -13.02
CA MET A 175 -0.25 -20.42 -13.07
C MET A 175 0.60 -19.30 -13.69
N LYS A 176 0.00 -18.46 -14.53
CA LYS A 176 0.71 -17.33 -15.16
C LYS A 176 1.20 -16.33 -14.10
N THR A 177 2.41 -15.83 -14.31
CA THR A 177 3.01 -14.83 -13.43
C THR A 177 2.31 -13.47 -13.56
N ALA A 178 2.46 -12.60 -12.57
CA ALA A 178 1.94 -11.23 -12.66
C ALA A 178 2.62 -10.43 -13.79
N GLY A 179 3.92 -10.68 -14.04
CA GLY A 179 4.63 -10.20 -15.23
C GLY A 179 4.46 -8.69 -15.48
N THR A 180 4.16 -8.33 -16.73
CA THR A 180 3.97 -6.93 -17.16
C THR A 180 2.80 -6.22 -16.48
N LYS A 181 1.76 -6.95 -16.01
CA LYS A 181 0.64 -6.37 -15.24
C LYS A 181 1.13 -5.73 -13.93
N ALA A 182 2.29 -6.16 -13.39
CA ALA A 182 2.88 -5.62 -12.18
C ALA A 182 3.72 -4.34 -12.39
N ALA A 183 4.01 -3.92 -13.64
CA ALA A 183 4.95 -2.82 -13.89
C ALA A 183 4.57 -1.49 -13.23
N LEU A 184 3.28 -1.11 -13.27
CA LEU A 184 2.77 0.11 -12.63
C LEU A 184 2.85 0.06 -11.09
N PRO A 185 2.36 -0.99 -10.39
CA PRO A 185 2.52 -1.07 -8.93
C PRO A 185 3.97 -1.24 -8.46
N ILE A 186 4.86 -1.89 -9.25
CA ILE A 186 6.31 -1.90 -8.97
C ILE A 186 6.85 -0.47 -9.01
N ALA A 187 6.58 0.29 -10.08
CA ALA A 187 7.01 1.69 -10.21
C ALA A 187 6.49 2.57 -9.06
N TYR A 188 5.26 2.35 -8.58
CA TYR A 188 4.72 3.02 -7.40
C TYR A 188 5.51 2.69 -6.12
N GLN A 189 5.78 1.42 -5.82
CA GLN A 189 6.53 1.05 -4.61
C GLN A 189 7.99 1.57 -4.67
N CYS A 190 8.58 1.60 -5.87
CA CYS A 190 9.87 2.26 -6.10
C CYS A 190 9.82 3.76 -5.75
N LEU A 191 8.85 4.51 -6.28
CA LEU A 191 8.67 5.94 -5.97
C LEU A 191 8.40 6.17 -4.47
N ARG A 192 7.59 5.31 -3.84
CA ARG A 192 7.29 5.34 -2.41
C ARG A 192 8.56 5.15 -1.57
N SER A 193 9.39 4.16 -1.89
CA SER A 193 10.67 3.93 -1.21
C SER A 193 11.71 5.01 -1.51
N PHE A 194 11.72 5.58 -2.73
CA PHE A 194 12.56 6.75 -3.04
C PHE A 194 12.28 7.88 -2.06
N ILE A 195 11.01 8.26 -1.91
CA ILE A 195 10.59 9.36 -1.03
C ILE A 195 10.92 9.08 0.44
N ILE A 196 10.61 7.87 0.94
CA ILE A 196 10.90 7.49 2.32
C ILE A 196 12.42 7.54 2.61
N GLY A 197 13.25 7.05 1.67
CA GLY A 197 14.71 7.12 1.78
C GLY A 197 15.27 8.52 1.62
N ALA A 198 14.72 9.32 0.70
CA ALA A 198 15.15 10.68 0.38
C ALA A 198 14.82 11.70 1.48
N MET A 199 13.72 11.53 2.20
CA MET A 199 13.28 12.51 3.22
C MET A 199 13.89 12.26 4.60
N ARG A 200 13.93 11.02 5.12
CA ARG A 200 14.31 10.77 6.53
C ARG A 200 15.79 11.05 6.81
N SER A 201 16.67 10.17 6.36
CA SER A 201 18.09 10.22 6.71
C SER A 201 18.84 11.42 6.08
N PRO A 202 18.60 11.80 4.80
CA PRO A 202 19.31 12.91 4.15
C PRO A 202 19.09 14.27 4.82
N VAL A 203 17.85 14.59 5.24
CA VAL A 203 17.55 15.85 5.94
C VAL A 203 18.22 15.87 7.32
N GLY A 204 18.20 14.75 8.05
CA GLY A 204 18.94 14.61 9.30
C GLY A 204 20.45 14.83 9.13
N LEU A 205 21.06 14.14 8.16
CA LEU A 205 22.49 14.25 7.85
C LEU A 205 22.90 15.68 7.46
N ALA A 206 22.17 16.31 6.54
CA ALA A 206 22.47 17.66 6.08
C ALA A 206 22.30 18.71 7.20
N THR A 207 21.26 18.59 8.04
CA THR A 207 21.04 19.49 9.17
C THR A 207 22.12 19.29 10.25
N GLY A 208 22.48 18.03 10.54
CA GLY A 208 23.58 17.71 11.45
C GLY A 208 24.92 18.26 10.98
N ALA A 209 25.25 18.09 9.68
CA ALA A 209 26.47 18.63 9.09
C ALA A 209 26.51 20.17 9.13
N ALA A 210 25.42 20.85 8.77
CA ALA A 210 25.32 22.31 8.83
C ALA A 210 25.39 22.87 10.26
N TYR A 211 24.95 22.10 11.26
CA TYR A 211 25.05 22.45 12.67
C TYR A 211 26.45 22.18 13.25
N ALA A 212 27.09 21.07 12.87
CA ALA A 212 28.47 20.76 13.25
C ALA A 212 29.48 21.77 12.67
N ALA A 213 29.30 22.17 11.41
CA ALA A 213 30.15 23.17 10.73
C ALA A 213 30.12 24.58 11.35
N ARG A 214 29.28 24.83 12.36
CA ARG A 214 29.20 26.08 13.12
C ARG A 214 29.81 25.98 14.52
N ARG A 215 30.52 24.90 14.85
CA ARG A 215 31.10 24.62 16.17
C ARG A 215 32.60 24.29 16.06
N PRO A 216 33.39 24.46 17.14
CA PRO A 216 34.78 23.98 17.17
C PRO A 216 34.85 22.47 16.90
N VAL A 217 35.98 22.01 16.38
CA VAL A 217 36.20 20.60 15.95
C VAL A 217 36.02 19.62 17.12
N ASP A 218 36.32 20.07 18.34
CA ASP A 218 36.27 19.29 19.58
C ASP A 218 34.87 19.26 20.23
N ALA A 219 33.85 19.81 19.56
CA ALA A 219 32.49 19.91 20.10
C ALA A 219 31.79 18.56 20.25
N GLU A 220 31.04 18.42 21.34
CA GLU A 220 30.28 17.22 21.69
C GLU A 220 29.36 16.72 20.55
N GLU A 221 29.62 15.51 20.07
CA GLU A 221 28.87 14.89 18.97
C GLU A 221 27.40 14.60 19.33
N LEU A 222 27.07 14.39 20.61
CA LEU A 222 25.73 13.98 21.04
C LEU A 222 24.67 15.04 20.71
N SER A 223 24.96 16.32 20.94
CA SER A 223 24.07 17.42 20.53
C SER A 223 23.89 17.52 19.01
N THR A 224 24.90 17.12 18.21
CA THR A 224 24.76 17.02 16.74
C THR A 224 23.89 15.82 16.33
N VAL A 225 23.98 14.69 17.05
CA VAL A 225 23.08 13.53 16.88
C VAL A 225 21.64 13.86 17.27
N MET A 226 21.45 14.67 18.33
CA MET A 226 20.12 15.16 18.72
C MET A 226 19.49 16.02 17.60
N VAL A 227 20.23 17.01 17.08
CA VAL A 227 19.71 17.90 16.00
C VAL A 227 19.44 17.13 14.70
N SER A 228 20.31 16.20 14.31
CA SER A 228 20.08 15.37 13.11
C SER A 228 18.90 14.40 13.29
N GLY A 229 18.74 13.78 14.47
CA GLY A 229 17.57 12.94 14.79
C GLY A 229 16.26 13.73 14.83
N VAL A 230 16.28 14.95 15.37
CA VAL A 230 15.16 15.91 15.35
C VAL A 230 14.76 16.25 13.91
N ALA A 231 15.71 16.62 13.05
CA ALA A 231 15.44 16.97 11.66
C ALA A 231 14.96 15.76 10.83
N ALA A 232 15.58 14.59 11.01
CA ALA A 232 15.14 13.34 10.39
C ALA A 232 13.72 12.94 10.84
N GLY A 233 13.39 13.17 12.11
CA GLY A 233 12.04 12.98 12.66
C GLY A 233 11.02 13.90 12.01
N SER A 234 11.29 15.21 11.91
CA SER A 234 10.38 16.17 11.27
C SER A 234 10.14 15.86 9.78
N ALA A 235 11.20 15.46 9.05
CA ALA A 235 11.07 15.02 7.67
C ALA A 235 10.32 13.69 7.53
N SER A 236 10.54 12.74 8.46
CA SER A 236 9.82 11.47 8.54
C SER A 236 8.34 11.66 8.87
N TYR A 237 7.97 12.57 9.78
CA TYR A 237 6.57 12.90 10.03
C TYR A 237 5.89 13.40 8.75
N THR A 238 6.58 14.25 8.00
CA THR A 238 6.09 14.81 6.73
C THR A 238 5.91 13.73 5.65
N SER A 239 6.84 12.78 5.52
CA SER A 239 6.69 11.66 4.58
C SER A 239 5.66 10.63 5.06
N ASP A 240 5.84 10.06 6.25
CA ASP A 240 5.06 8.92 6.76
C ASP A 240 3.61 9.27 7.12
N THR A 241 3.32 10.52 7.52
CA THR A 241 1.99 10.93 8.02
C THR A 241 1.19 11.76 7.01
N LEU A 242 1.87 12.51 6.12
CA LEU A 242 1.21 13.37 5.14
C LEU A 242 1.35 12.84 3.71
N LEU A 243 2.58 12.72 3.21
CA LEU A 243 2.80 12.46 1.77
C LEU A 243 2.50 11.01 1.36
N ILE A 244 3.02 10.01 2.08
CA ILE A 244 2.78 8.60 1.74
C ILE A 244 1.29 8.23 1.95
N PRO A 245 0.60 8.66 3.02
CA PRO A 245 -0.85 8.47 3.11
C PRO A 245 -1.65 9.19 2.02
N ALA A 246 -1.23 10.38 1.56
CA ALA A 246 -1.83 11.04 0.40
C ALA A 246 -1.67 10.22 -0.88
N MET A 247 -0.47 9.70 -1.15
CA MET A 247 -0.19 8.80 -2.28
C MET A 247 -1.00 7.49 -2.20
N ASP A 248 -1.07 6.87 -1.01
CA ASP A 248 -1.83 5.63 -0.82
C ASP A 248 -3.35 5.83 -0.92
N ARG A 249 -3.85 7.04 -0.64
CA ARG A 249 -5.23 7.46 -0.90
C ARG A 249 -5.46 7.69 -2.40
N ARG A 250 -4.61 8.48 -3.08
CA ARG A 250 -4.74 8.76 -4.52
C ARG A 250 -4.62 7.49 -5.39
N THR A 251 -3.72 6.56 -5.06
CA THR A 251 -3.63 5.25 -5.74
C THR A 251 -4.82 4.34 -5.47
N ARG A 252 -5.40 4.36 -4.26
CA ARG A 252 -6.65 3.64 -3.96
C ARG A 252 -7.80 4.18 -4.81
N VAL A 253 -7.91 5.50 -4.89
CA VAL A 253 -8.93 6.22 -5.68
C VAL A 253 -8.81 5.92 -7.19
N ALA A 254 -7.58 5.80 -7.71
CA ALA A 254 -7.33 5.36 -9.08
C ALA A 254 -7.53 3.85 -9.33
N ASN A 255 -7.92 3.07 -8.32
CA ASN A 255 -7.98 1.60 -8.35
C ASN A 255 -6.69 0.91 -8.81
N MET A 256 -5.54 1.42 -8.34
CA MET A 256 -4.25 0.81 -8.65
C MET A 256 -4.09 -0.52 -7.90
N PRO A 257 -3.77 -1.64 -8.59
CA PRO A 257 -3.51 -2.92 -7.94
C PRO A 257 -2.36 -2.84 -6.93
N LYS A 258 -2.36 -3.70 -5.92
CA LYS A 258 -1.25 -3.83 -4.96
C LYS A 258 -0.93 -5.31 -4.74
N PHE A 259 0.35 -5.66 -4.60
CA PHE A 259 0.74 -7.01 -4.23
C PHE A 259 0.22 -7.33 -2.83
N GLN A 260 -0.51 -8.44 -2.71
CA GLN A 260 -0.99 -9.01 -1.46
C GLN A 260 -0.49 -10.45 -1.37
N ALA A 261 0.14 -10.80 -0.24
CA ALA A 261 0.53 -12.18 0.04
C ALA A 261 -0.74 -13.05 0.15
N ILE A 262 -0.74 -14.20 -0.51
CA ILE A 262 -1.80 -15.21 -0.37
C ILE A 262 -1.61 -15.93 0.97
N ASP A 263 -2.71 -16.26 1.66
CA ASP A 263 -2.63 -17.06 2.88
C ASP A 263 -1.91 -18.40 2.57
N PRO A 264 -0.83 -18.76 3.29
CA PRO A 264 -0.15 -20.06 3.12
C PRO A 264 -1.09 -21.27 3.16
N LYS A 265 -2.26 -21.18 3.79
CA LYS A 265 -3.32 -22.20 3.77
C LYS A 265 -3.97 -22.43 2.41
N ILE A 266 -4.05 -21.41 1.54
CA ILE A 266 -4.67 -21.51 0.21
C ILE A 266 -3.69 -22.10 -0.81
N LEU A 267 -2.39 -21.90 -0.55
CA LEU A 267 -1.30 -22.54 -1.28
C LEU A 267 -1.14 -23.99 -0.81
N ALA A 268 -0.80 -24.20 0.47
CA ALA A 268 -0.71 -25.50 1.14
C ALA A 268 -1.99 -25.77 1.97
N PRO A 269 -3.03 -26.40 1.41
CA PRO A 269 -4.31 -26.68 2.09
C PRO A 269 -4.18 -27.65 3.26
N ASP A 270 -5.18 -27.64 4.15
CA ASP A 270 -5.31 -28.71 5.14
C ASP A 270 -5.54 -30.04 4.41
N PRO A 271 -4.88 -31.14 4.86
CA PRO A 271 -4.82 -32.37 4.08
C PRO A 271 -6.22 -32.96 3.79
N PRO A 272 -6.38 -33.64 2.65
CA PRO A 272 -7.67 -34.17 2.25
C PRO A 272 -8.13 -35.29 3.20
N PRO A 273 -9.46 -35.55 3.28
CA PRO A 273 -10.00 -36.66 4.06
C PRO A 273 -9.61 -38.04 3.50
N VAL A 274 -9.13 -38.06 2.26
CA VAL A 274 -8.76 -39.22 1.45
C VAL A 274 -7.50 -38.84 0.67
N ILE A 275 -6.49 -39.70 0.64
CA ILE A 275 -5.27 -39.51 -0.15
C ILE A 275 -5.55 -40.00 -1.58
N LEU A 276 -5.09 -39.24 -2.58
CA LEU A 276 -5.09 -39.66 -3.99
C LEU A 276 -3.68 -40.13 -4.35
N GLU A 277 -3.57 -41.41 -4.69
CA GLU A 277 -2.38 -42.05 -5.25
C GLU A 277 -2.60 -42.24 -6.76
N VAL A 278 -1.66 -41.79 -7.59
CA VAL A 278 -1.67 -42.06 -9.03
C VAL A 278 -0.47 -42.96 -9.34
N THR A 279 -0.74 -44.22 -9.67
CA THR A 279 0.26 -45.22 -10.01
C THR A 279 0.23 -45.52 -11.52
N ALA A 280 1.16 -46.34 -12.00
CA ALA A 280 1.13 -46.84 -13.38
C ALA A 280 -0.10 -47.73 -13.70
N GLU A 281 -0.80 -48.22 -12.67
CA GLU A 281 -2.02 -49.03 -12.79
C GLU A 281 -3.30 -48.17 -12.82
N GLY A 282 -3.22 -46.91 -12.38
CA GLY A 282 -4.34 -45.97 -12.36
C GLY A 282 -4.40 -45.10 -11.09
N LYS A 283 -5.54 -44.45 -10.87
CA LYS A 283 -5.85 -43.77 -9.61
C LYS A 283 -6.29 -44.76 -8.53
N ARG A 284 -5.87 -44.49 -7.30
CA ARG A 284 -6.28 -45.19 -6.07
C ARG A 284 -6.54 -44.15 -4.98
N PHE A 285 -7.55 -44.40 -4.16
CA PHE A 285 -7.91 -43.57 -3.02
C PHE A 285 -7.74 -44.35 -1.72
N THR A 286 -7.02 -43.79 -0.75
CA THR A 286 -6.72 -44.41 0.56
C THR A 286 -7.12 -43.49 1.70
N ARG A 287 -7.49 -44.02 2.87
CA ARG A 287 -7.66 -43.20 4.08
C ARG A 287 -6.30 -42.96 4.74
N PRO A 288 -6.03 -41.78 5.34
CA PRO A 288 -4.77 -41.54 6.04
C PRO A 288 -4.51 -42.56 7.16
N GLY A 289 -3.36 -43.24 7.13
CA GLY A 289 -3.01 -44.33 8.05
C GLY A 289 -3.51 -45.73 7.61
N GLU A 290 -4.02 -45.89 6.39
CA GLU A 290 -4.48 -47.17 5.84
C GLU A 290 -3.48 -47.72 4.80
N ASN A 291 -3.11 -49.01 4.89
CA ASN A 291 -2.21 -49.68 3.93
C ASN A 291 -0.87 -48.92 3.69
N ASP A 292 -0.12 -48.65 4.76
CA ASP A 292 1.12 -47.87 4.79
C ASP A 292 1.03 -46.40 4.30
N ALA A 293 -0.17 -45.91 3.97
CA ALA A 293 -0.37 -44.49 3.63
C ALA A 293 -0.15 -43.59 4.87
N PRO A 294 0.47 -42.40 4.70
CA PRO A 294 0.85 -41.53 5.82
C PRO A 294 -0.34 -41.14 6.70
N THR A 295 -0.09 -41.06 8.01
CA THR A 295 -1.14 -40.72 8.98
C THR A 295 -1.59 -39.27 8.85
N LEU A 296 -2.82 -38.99 9.30
CA LEU A 296 -3.37 -37.64 9.35
C LEU A 296 -2.54 -36.68 10.25
N ALA A 297 -1.72 -37.21 11.16
CA ALA A 297 -0.78 -36.43 11.95
C ALA A 297 0.46 -36.01 11.13
N GLU A 298 1.06 -36.95 10.40
CA GLU A 298 2.24 -36.69 9.53
C GLU A 298 1.89 -35.75 8.38
N LEU A 299 0.74 -35.95 7.73
CA LEU A 299 0.24 -35.04 6.70
C LEU A 299 0.03 -33.61 7.23
N LYS A 300 -0.44 -33.46 8.47
CA LYS A 300 -0.55 -32.13 9.13
C LYS A 300 0.81 -31.52 9.44
N ALA A 301 1.81 -32.31 9.84
CA ALA A 301 3.17 -31.83 10.06
C ALA A 301 3.83 -31.36 8.74
N GLN A 302 3.76 -32.17 7.68
CA GLN A 302 4.26 -31.80 6.35
C GLN A 302 3.57 -30.53 5.81
N THR A 303 2.25 -30.41 6.02
CA THR A 303 1.47 -29.21 5.66
C THR A 303 1.93 -27.98 6.46
N HIS A 304 2.17 -28.14 7.77
CA HIS A 304 2.66 -27.06 8.63
C HIS A 304 4.04 -26.56 8.20
N ASP A 305 4.98 -27.46 7.92
CA ASP A 305 6.34 -27.10 7.54
C ASP A 305 6.38 -26.47 6.14
N SER A 306 5.53 -26.95 5.22
CA SER A 306 5.29 -26.29 3.92
C SER A 306 4.77 -24.86 4.09
N ARG A 307 3.85 -24.62 5.02
CA ARG A 307 3.34 -23.27 5.36
C ARG A 307 4.42 -22.38 5.98
N LEU A 308 5.32 -22.93 6.81
CA LEU A 308 6.46 -22.18 7.34
C LEU A 308 7.40 -21.73 6.21
N VAL A 309 7.75 -22.62 5.28
CA VAL A 309 8.60 -22.28 4.11
C VAL A 309 7.95 -21.19 3.25
N ILE A 310 6.66 -21.32 2.94
CA ILE A 310 5.90 -20.28 2.20
C ILE A 310 5.91 -18.95 2.97
N THR A 311 5.66 -18.96 4.28
CA THR A 311 5.67 -17.76 5.13
C THR A 311 7.04 -17.09 5.15
N GLN A 312 8.13 -17.87 5.18
CA GLN A 312 9.49 -17.35 5.15
C GLN A 312 9.84 -16.74 3.78
N LEU A 313 9.45 -17.40 2.67
CA LEU A 313 9.64 -16.87 1.30
C LEU A 313 8.83 -15.58 1.08
N GLN A 314 7.59 -15.53 1.57
CA GLN A 314 6.77 -14.31 1.54
C GLN A 314 7.41 -13.21 2.40
N SER A 315 7.86 -13.50 3.62
CA SER A 315 8.55 -12.54 4.50
C SER A 315 9.81 -11.95 3.86
N ASN A 316 10.58 -12.80 3.16
CA ASN A 316 11.73 -12.38 2.35
C ASN A 316 11.31 -11.40 1.25
N LEU A 317 10.25 -11.67 0.48
CA LEU A 317 9.83 -10.76 -0.59
C LEU A 317 9.10 -9.50 -0.07
N ASP A 318 8.55 -9.51 1.14
CA ASP A 318 7.81 -8.38 1.73
C ASP A 318 8.69 -7.38 2.51
N ASP A 319 10.02 -7.46 2.44
CA ASP A 319 10.96 -6.54 3.13
C ASP A 319 10.84 -6.63 4.67
N LYS A 320 10.56 -7.84 5.16
CA LYS A 320 10.37 -8.18 6.58
C LYS A 320 11.50 -9.03 7.17
N SER A 321 12.37 -9.62 6.34
CA SER A 321 13.42 -10.53 6.79
C SER A 321 14.80 -9.87 6.94
N LEU A 322 15.62 -10.44 7.81
CA LEU A 322 16.99 -9.96 8.06
C LEU A 322 17.84 -9.93 6.78
N ASP A 323 17.71 -10.93 5.90
CA ASP A 323 18.45 -11.00 4.64
C ASP A 323 18.14 -9.80 3.73
N THR A 324 16.89 -9.35 3.68
CA THR A 324 16.52 -8.13 2.95
C THR A 324 16.99 -6.85 3.61
N LEU A 325 17.02 -6.80 4.94
CA LEU A 325 17.57 -5.66 5.68
C LEU A 325 19.09 -5.52 5.49
N LEU A 326 19.81 -6.62 5.26
CA LEU A 326 21.25 -6.63 4.95
C LEU A 326 21.58 -6.17 3.53
N LEU A 327 20.67 -6.34 2.56
CA LEU A 327 20.88 -5.90 1.18
C LEU A 327 21.02 -4.37 1.06
N LYS A 328 20.20 -3.62 1.80
CA LYS A 328 20.12 -2.15 1.70
C LYS A 328 21.42 -1.43 2.14
N PRO A 329 22.13 -1.81 3.23
CA PRO A 329 23.47 -1.34 3.54
C PRO A 329 24.51 -1.59 2.44
N VAL A 330 24.47 -2.75 1.78
CA VAL A 330 25.42 -3.08 0.70
C VAL A 330 25.21 -2.15 -0.50
N ILE A 331 23.96 -1.95 -0.93
CA ILE A 331 23.63 -1.00 -2.02
C ILE A 331 24.04 0.43 -1.62
N ASN A 332 23.75 0.85 -0.38
CA ASN A 332 24.20 2.15 0.13
C ASN A 332 25.73 2.29 0.17
N ALA A 333 26.47 1.23 0.47
CA ALA A 333 27.93 1.26 0.47
C ALA A 333 28.48 1.49 -0.95
N VAL A 334 27.88 0.89 -1.98
CA VAL A 334 28.25 1.11 -3.39
C VAL A 334 27.98 2.56 -3.80
N PHE A 335 26.79 3.10 -3.53
CA PHE A 335 26.50 4.52 -3.83
C PHE A 335 27.40 5.50 -3.05
N ASN A 336 27.74 5.20 -1.79
CA ASN A 336 28.66 6.04 -1.01
C ASN A 336 30.12 5.88 -1.44
N ALA A 337 30.53 4.75 -2.03
CA ALA A 337 31.83 4.61 -2.66
C ALA A 337 31.93 5.48 -3.92
N ALA A 338 30.93 5.43 -4.81
CA ALA A 338 30.85 6.28 -6.00
C ALA A 338 30.80 7.79 -5.64
N ARG A 339 30.14 8.16 -4.54
CA ARG A 339 30.17 9.53 -4.01
C ARG A 339 31.59 9.99 -3.61
N ARG A 340 32.47 9.08 -3.19
CA ARG A 340 33.82 9.40 -2.71
C ARG A 340 34.88 9.38 -3.83
N THR A 341 34.58 8.86 -5.01
CA THR A 341 35.44 8.98 -6.19
C THR A 341 35.13 10.22 -7.03
N GLY A 342 33.92 10.79 -6.92
CA GLY A 342 33.58 12.09 -7.52
C GLY A 342 34.17 13.27 -6.73
N GLY A 343 35.38 13.70 -7.07
CA GLY A 343 36.12 14.77 -6.39
C GLY A 343 35.61 16.22 -6.59
N ASN A 344 34.29 16.42 -6.73
CA ASN A 344 33.70 17.72 -7.06
C ASN A 344 33.26 18.48 -5.78
N PRO A 345 33.80 19.68 -5.45
CA PRO A 345 33.62 20.30 -4.13
C PRO A 345 32.17 20.71 -3.80
N ASP A 346 31.33 21.00 -4.79
CA ASP A 346 29.92 21.38 -4.57
C ASP A 346 29.12 20.29 -3.83
N LEU A 347 29.54 19.03 -3.95
CA LEU A 347 28.97 17.85 -3.27
C LEU A 347 29.15 17.88 -1.73
N LEU A 348 30.00 18.78 -1.23
CA LEU A 348 30.29 18.99 0.19
C LEU A 348 29.46 20.11 0.81
N THR A 349 28.80 20.97 0.01
CA THR A 349 27.86 21.98 0.52
C THR A 349 26.65 21.30 1.20
N PRO A 350 25.99 21.90 2.21
CA PRO A 350 24.82 21.27 2.84
C PRO A 350 23.68 20.92 1.86
N ALA A 351 23.51 21.71 0.80
CA ALA A 351 22.56 21.44 -0.28
C ALA A 351 22.99 20.25 -1.16
N GLY A 352 24.27 20.21 -1.58
CA GLY A 352 24.84 19.07 -2.30
C GLY A 352 24.82 17.79 -1.47
N GLN A 353 25.11 17.88 -0.17
CA GLN A 353 25.01 16.77 0.77
C GLN A 353 23.57 16.27 0.89
N LEU A 354 22.57 17.15 0.98
CA LEU A 354 21.16 16.76 1.01
C LEU A 354 20.76 16.07 -0.30
N GLY A 355 21.01 16.70 -1.45
CA GLY A 355 20.64 16.18 -2.77
C GLY A 355 21.28 14.83 -3.08
N PHE A 356 22.59 14.67 -2.89
CA PHE A 356 23.28 13.41 -3.17
C PHE A 356 22.99 12.32 -2.13
N SER A 357 22.75 12.67 -0.86
CA SER A 357 22.29 11.67 0.11
C SER A 357 20.85 11.23 -0.17
N ALA A 358 19.99 12.12 -0.70
CA ALA A 358 18.64 11.79 -1.15
C ALA A 358 18.66 10.87 -2.37
N LEU A 359 19.48 11.15 -3.37
CA LEU A 359 19.68 10.27 -4.53
C LEU A 359 20.28 8.92 -4.12
N ALA A 360 21.27 8.87 -3.23
CA ALA A 360 21.89 7.62 -2.78
C ALA A 360 20.94 6.75 -1.93
N ILE A 361 20.34 7.32 -0.87
CA ILE A 361 19.50 6.55 0.08
C ILE A 361 18.12 6.27 -0.52
N GLY A 362 17.55 7.22 -1.26
CA GLY A 362 16.32 7.01 -2.04
C GLY A 362 16.54 6.03 -3.19
N GLY A 363 17.64 6.16 -3.95
CA GLY A 363 18.02 5.25 -5.03
C GLY A 363 18.30 3.82 -4.55
N ALA A 364 18.96 3.65 -3.40
CA ALA A 364 19.09 2.35 -2.76
C ALA A 364 17.73 1.73 -2.40
N GLY A 365 16.78 2.55 -1.91
CA GLY A 365 15.40 2.13 -1.67
C GLY A 365 14.63 1.75 -2.95
N VAL A 366 14.89 2.43 -4.07
CA VAL A 366 14.37 2.08 -5.40
C VAL A 366 14.91 0.73 -5.84
N VAL A 367 16.23 0.53 -5.83
CA VAL A 367 16.85 -0.75 -6.27
C VAL A 367 16.36 -1.91 -5.40
N GLN A 368 16.27 -1.72 -4.09
CA GLN A 368 15.75 -2.71 -3.16
C GLN A 368 14.28 -3.08 -3.48
N LYS A 369 13.37 -2.11 -3.64
CA LYS A 369 11.96 -2.42 -3.98
C LYS A 369 11.78 -2.92 -5.41
N ALA A 370 12.55 -2.42 -6.37
CA ALA A 370 12.55 -2.95 -7.73
C ALA A 370 12.88 -4.45 -7.71
N LEU A 371 13.93 -4.86 -7.00
CA LEU A 371 14.29 -6.27 -6.86
C LEU A 371 13.21 -7.10 -6.16
N LEU A 372 12.68 -6.62 -5.03
CA LEU A 372 11.69 -7.39 -4.25
C LEU A 372 10.33 -7.49 -4.94
N GLU A 373 9.76 -6.38 -5.43
CA GLU A 373 8.44 -6.39 -6.06
C GLU A 373 8.49 -7.01 -7.49
N THR A 374 9.63 -6.91 -8.20
CA THR A 374 9.85 -7.74 -9.42
C THR A 374 10.04 -9.21 -9.05
N GLY A 375 10.67 -9.50 -7.92
CA GLY A 375 10.78 -10.85 -7.36
C GLY A 375 9.42 -11.52 -7.16
N LYS A 376 8.42 -10.77 -6.67
CA LYS A 376 7.01 -11.22 -6.58
C LYS A 376 6.35 -11.44 -7.95
N ALA A 377 6.82 -10.74 -9.00
CA ALA A 377 6.24 -10.78 -10.34
C ALA A 377 6.79 -11.89 -11.25
N VAL A 378 7.83 -12.63 -10.84
CA VAL A 378 8.60 -13.56 -11.68
C VAL A 378 8.57 -15.00 -11.14
N ALA A 379 8.39 -15.99 -12.02
CA ALA A 379 8.17 -17.40 -11.67
C ALA A 379 9.26 -18.01 -10.76
N ARG A 380 10.53 -17.63 -10.95
CA ARG A 380 11.66 -18.21 -10.21
C ARG A 380 11.67 -17.86 -8.70
N THR A 381 10.97 -16.79 -8.31
CA THR A 381 11.03 -16.22 -6.95
C THR A 381 9.66 -15.95 -6.35
N GLY A 382 8.69 -15.54 -7.16
CA GLY A 382 7.33 -15.18 -6.74
C GLY A 382 6.34 -16.35 -6.77
N GLN A 383 6.77 -17.55 -7.17
CA GLN A 383 5.97 -18.77 -7.18
C GLN A 383 6.59 -19.86 -6.33
N MET A 384 5.73 -20.74 -5.82
CA MET A 384 6.09 -21.96 -5.08
C MET A 384 5.46 -23.18 -5.77
N SER A 385 6.13 -24.34 -5.72
CA SER A 385 5.55 -25.62 -6.16
C SER A 385 4.55 -26.14 -5.12
N VAL A 386 3.39 -26.57 -5.59
CA VAL A 386 2.21 -26.89 -4.77
C VAL A 386 1.46 -28.05 -5.42
N PRO A 387 0.84 -28.98 -4.66
CA PRO A 387 0.01 -30.04 -5.25
C PRO A 387 -1.11 -29.52 -6.17
N ASP A 388 -1.28 -30.19 -7.31
CA ASP A 388 -2.23 -29.84 -8.38
C ASP A 388 -3.69 -30.27 -8.12
N LEU A 389 -3.94 -31.03 -7.04
CA LEU A 389 -5.24 -31.64 -6.70
C LEU A 389 -5.65 -32.81 -7.66
N VAL A 390 -4.74 -33.30 -8.51
CA VAL A 390 -4.91 -34.54 -9.30
C VAL A 390 -3.76 -35.55 -9.15
N GLY A 391 -2.70 -35.22 -8.39
CA GLY A 391 -1.62 -36.13 -8.00
C GLY A 391 -0.21 -35.67 -8.40
N GLY A 392 -0.08 -34.52 -9.06
CA GLY A 392 1.20 -33.90 -9.43
C GLY A 392 1.45 -32.56 -8.74
N GLU A 393 2.37 -31.77 -9.30
CA GLU A 393 2.73 -30.42 -8.84
C GLU A 393 2.39 -29.34 -9.88
N GLN A 394 2.04 -28.15 -9.39
CA GLN A 394 1.81 -26.92 -10.15
C GLN A 394 2.51 -25.74 -9.45
N ARG A 395 2.94 -24.73 -10.20
CA ARG A 395 3.51 -23.52 -9.61
C ARG A 395 2.45 -22.43 -9.44
N LEU A 396 2.24 -22.02 -8.20
CA LEU A 396 1.29 -20.96 -7.83
C LEU A 396 2.03 -19.70 -7.34
N ASN A 397 1.53 -18.53 -7.73
CA ASN A 397 2.02 -17.23 -7.25
C ASN A 397 1.81 -17.12 -5.74
N MET A 398 2.86 -16.78 -4.99
CA MET A 398 2.77 -16.50 -3.55
C MET A 398 2.10 -15.15 -3.24
N PHE A 399 1.91 -14.30 -4.27
CA PHE A 399 1.29 -12.98 -4.19
C PHE A 399 0.29 -12.79 -5.33
N ALA A 400 -0.86 -12.19 -5.03
CA ALA A 400 -1.81 -11.71 -6.03
C ALA A 400 -1.73 -10.18 -6.21
N LEU A 401 -2.15 -9.69 -7.38
CA LEU A 401 -2.39 -8.26 -7.61
C LEU A 401 -3.83 -7.92 -7.21
N ALA A 402 -4.03 -7.66 -5.91
CA ALA A 402 -5.34 -7.30 -5.38
C ALA A 402 -5.74 -5.89 -5.82
N LEU A 403 -6.99 -5.73 -6.29
CA LEU A 403 -7.58 -4.42 -6.59
C LEU A 403 -8.27 -3.87 -5.33
N PRO A 404 -8.12 -2.56 -5.01
CA PRO A 404 -8.90 -1.92 -3.96
C PRO A 404 -10.42 -1.92 -4.16
N ASP A 405 -10.86 -1.86 -5.42
CA ASP A 405 -12.26 -1.98 -5.87
C ASP A 405 -12.32 -3.06 -6.95
N LYS A 406 -13.07 -4.13 -6.68
CA LYS A 406 -13.18 -5.32 -7.54
C LYS A 406 -14.14 -5.15 -8.73
N GLU A 407 -14.97 -4.10 -8.72
CA GLU A 407 -15.98 -3.83 -9.75
C GLU A 407 -15.43 -2.88 -10.83
N ARG A 408 -14.42 -2.07 -10.49
CA ARG A 408 -13.74 -1.17 -11.44
C ARG A 408 -12.56 -1.84 -12.13
N ARG A 409 -12.22 -1.34 -13.33
CA ARG A 409 -10.97 -1.71 -14.01
C ARG A 409 -9.75 -1.37 -13.14
N PRO A 410 -8.65 -2.15 -13.22
CA PRO A 410 -7.38 -1.76 -12.60
C PRO A 410 -6.77 -0.55 -13.32
N ALA A 411 -6.04 0.29 -12.58
CA ALA A 411 -5.25 1.37 -13.19
C ALA A 411 -4.21 0.84 -14.19
N GLN A 412 -4.04 1.53 -15.31
CA GLN A 412 -3.08 1.20 -16.37
C GLN A 412 -2.12 2.36 -16.67
N TRP A 413 -1.03 2.06 -17.39
CA TRP A 413 -0.09 3.10 -17.89
C TRP A 413 -0.74 4.08 -18.88
N SER A 414 -1.84 3.71 -19.53
CA SER A 414 -2.67 4.60 -20.34
C SER A 414 -3.41 5.64 -19.49
N ASP A 415 -3.93 5.26 -18.31
CA ASP A 415 -4.47 6.21 -17.32
C ASP A 415 -3.36 7.15 -16.81
N ALA A 416 -2.13 6.62 -16.71
CA ALA A 416 -0.96 7.36 -16.23
C ALA A 416 -0.50 8.52 -17.14
N VAL A 417 -1.06 8.72 -18.33
CA VAL A 417 -0.84 9.96 -19.13
C VAL A 417 -1.32 11.20 -18.35
N HIS A 418 -2.33 11.06 -17.49
CA HIS A 418 -2.84 12.16 -16.65
C HIS A 418 -2.02 12.36 -15.35
N PHE A 419 -1.14 11.42 -14.98
CA PHE A 419 -0.46 11.45 -13.68
C PHE A 419 0.60 12.57 -13.54
N PRO A 420 1.53 12.82 -14.50
CA PRO A 420 2.72 13.62 -14.22
C PRO A 420 2.46 15.04 -13.65
N PRO A 421 1.48 15.82 -14.14
CA PRO A 421 1.08 17.06 -13.47
C PRO A 421 -0.01 16.83 -12.40
N ARG A 422 -1.12 16.15 -12.73
CA ARG A 422 -2.31 16.11 -11.85
C ARG A 422 -2.10 15.23 -10.62
N TYR A 423 -1.59 14.01 -10.77
CA TYR A 423 -1.44 13.10 -9.63
C TYR A 423 -0.46 13.64 -8.58
N LEU A 424 0.62 14.32 -8.98
CA LEU A 424 1.52 15.00 -8.04
C LEU A 424 0.85 16.19 -7.35
N LEU A 425 0.15 17.04 -8.13
CA LEU A 425 -0.59 18.19 -7.61
C LEU A 425 -1.73 17.79 -6.66
N ASP A 426 -2.44 16.71 -6.96
CA ASP A 426 -3.54 16.17 -6.16
C ASP A 426 -3.05 15.37 -4.94
N THR A 427 -1.88 14.73 -5.05
CA THR A 427 -1.15 14.23 -3.86
C THR A 427 -0.75 15.41 -2.96
N GLY A 428 -0.32 16.53 -3.53
CA GLY A 428 -0.03 17.77 -2.78
C GLY A 428 -1.26 18.35 -2.09
N LYS A 429 -2.39 18.48 -2.79
CA LYS A 429 -3.70 18.87 -2.21
C LYS A 429 -4.11 17.94 -1.08
N GLU A 430 -3.99 16.63 -1.27
CA GLU A 430 -4.39 15.62 -0.28
C GLU A 430 -3.47 15.65 0.96
N ALA A 431 -2.16 15.82 0.77
CA ALA A 431 -1.19 15.98 1.87
C ALA A 431 -1.43 17.29 2.65
N LEU A 432 -1.77 18.38 1.97
CA LEU A 432 -2.17 19.64 2.62
C LEU A 432 -3.51 19.51 3.36
N ALA A 433 -4.47 18.76 2.82
CA ALA A 433 -5.74 18.47 3.48
C ALA A 433 -5.55 17.63 4.75
N LEU A 434 -4.65 16.64 4.73
CA LEU A 434 -4.22 15.88 5.91
C LEU A 434 -3.53 16.80 6.93
N ALA A 435 -2.58 17.64 6.48
CA ALA A 435 -1.85 18.55 7.35
C ALA A 435 -2.80 19.53 8.08
N ARG A 436 -3.81 20.06 7.38
CA ARG A 436 -4.86 20.91 7.97
C ARG A 436 -5.62 20.22 9.09
N GLN A 437 -5.84 18.89 9.03
CA GLN A 437 -6.46 18.14 10.13
C GLN A 437 -5.67 18.20 11.44
N GLY A 438 -4.36 18.42 11.38
CA GLY A 438 -3.53 18.59 12.57
C GLY A 438 -3.82 19.88 13.35
N PHE A 439 -4.47 20.87 12.72
CA PHE A 439 -4.68 22.22 13.28
C PHE A 439 -6.14 22.58 13.54
N LYS A 440 -7.11 21.72 13.20
CA LYS A 440 -8.56 22.04 13.29
C LYS A 440 -9.13 22.15 14.72
N SER A 441 -8.41 21.70 15.75
CA SER A 441 -8.85 21.83 17.15
C SER A 441 -7.67 21.70 18.12
N ALA A 442 -7.81 22.15 19.37
CA ALA A 442 -6.79 21.99 20.39
C ALA A 442 -6.39 20.52 20.62
N ASN A 443 -7.35 19.58 20.61
CA ASN A 443 -7.08 18.14 20.69
C ASN A 443 -6.34 17.64 19.42
N ALA A 444 -6.71 18.13 18.23
CA ALA A 444 -5.98 17.79 17.00
C ALA A 444 -4.52 18.27 17.04
N ILE A 445 -4.28 19.49 17.54
CA ILE A 445 -2.94 20.04 17.73
C ILE A 445 -2.16 19.23 18.75
N ALA A 446 -2.75 18.91 19.90
CA ALA A 446 -2.12 18.08 20.94
C ALA A 446 -1.76 16.68 20.44
N THR A 447 -2.66 16.00 19.73
CA THR A 447 -2.36 14.70 19.09
C THR A 447 -1.25 14.80 18.05
N THR A 448 -1.25 15.84 17.21
CA THR A 448 -0.23 16.06 16.17
C THR A 448 1.14 16.39 16.74
N ALA A 449 1.19 17.28 17.74
CA ALA A 449 2.43 17.63 18.44
C ALA A 449 3.01 16.43 19.18
N ARG A 450 2.18 15.63 19.87
CA ARG A 450 2.61 14.39 20.54
C ARG A 450 3.16 13.38 19.54
N ASP A 451 2.55 13.23 18.38
CA ASP A 451 2.99 12.30 17.33
C ASP A 451 4.33 12.74 16.72
N LEU A 452 4.44 14.01 16.32
CA LEU A 452 5.68 14.60 15.84
C LEU A 452 6.81 14.47 16.88
N LEU A 453 6.58 14.87 18.13
CA LEU A 453 7.60 14.87 19.18
C LEU A 453 8.00 13.45 19.63
N THR A 454 7.03 12.59 19.99
CA THR A 454 7.33 11.30 20.64
C THR A 454 7.51 10.14 19.65
N ARG A 455 6.69 10.06 18.60
CA ARG A 455 6.73 8.97 17.61
C ARG A 455 7.78 9.24 16.53
N HIS A 456 7.95 10.49 16.08
CA HIS A 456 8.87 10.81 14.99
C HIS A 456 10.22 11.36 15.47
N MET A 457 10.27 12.48 16.19
CA MET A 457 11.54 13.11 16.62
C MET A 457 12.28 12.25 17.65
N LEU A 458 11.68 11.96 18.81
CA LEU A 458 12.31 11.17 19.88
C LEU A 458 12.76 9.78 19.39
N SER A 459 11.93 9.09 18.59
CA SER A 459 12.29 7.76 18.08
C SER A 459 13.41 7.81 17.02
N ASN A 460 13.52 8.86 16.20
CA ASN A 460 14.69 9.04 15.32
C ASN A 460 15.96 9.45 16.10
N VAL A 461 15.83 10.22 17.19
CA VAL A 461 16.93 10.54 18.11
C VAL A 461 17.46 9.27 18.80
N ILE A 462 16.57 8.44 19.38
CA ILE A 462 16.93 7.12 19.96
C ILE A 462 17.60 6.23 18.90
N SER A 463 17.02 6.16 17.70
CA SER A 463 17.55 5.34 16.61
C SER A 463 18.94 5.80 16.14
N SER A 464 19.19 7.11 16.11
CA SER A 464 20.48 7.70 15.73
C SER A 464 21.55 7.53 16.82
N PHE A 465 21.19 7.65 18.11
CA PHE A 465 22.11 7.34 19.21
C PHE A 465 22.50 5.86 19.26
N ALA A 466 21.53 4.95 19.23
CA ALA A 466 21.78 3.51 19.32
C ALA A 466 22.56 2.98 18.11
N SER A 467 22.23 3.43 16.89
CA SER A 467 22.98 3.06 15.69
C SER A 467 24.39 3.62 15.66
N MET A 468 24.62 4.84 16.17
CA MET A 468 25.97 5.38 16.32
C MET A 468 26.80 4.56 17.31
N GLY A 469 26.24 4.19 18.46
CA GLY A 469 26.90 3.34 19.46
C GLY A 469 27.27 1.97 18.91
N ALA A 470 26.30 1.27 18.32
CA ALA A 470 26.52 -0.05 17.69
C ALA A 470 27.59 0.01 16.58
N ALA A 471 27.55 1.04 15.72
CA ALA A 471 28.51 1.20 14.65
C ALA A 471 29.94 1.46 15.15
N ARG A 472 30.13 2.21 16.25
CA ARG A 472 31.44 2.41 16.88
C ARG A 472 31.99 1.11 17.45
N ILE A 473 31.18 0.33 18.17
CA ILE A 473 31.58 -0.95 18.76
C ILE A 473 31.97 -1.95 17.67
N ILE A 474 31.13 -2.11 16.64
CA ILE A 474 31.34 -3.09 15.56
C ILE A 474 32.55 -2.73 14.67
N THR A 475 32.91 -1.44 14.56
CA THR A 475 34.07 -1.01 13.75
C THR A 475 35.34 -0.71 14.52
N ALA A 476 35.32 -0.73 15.86
CA ALA A 476 36.53 -0.59 16.67
C ALA A 476 37.65 -1.58 16.31
N PRO A 477 37.39 -2.87 15.99
CA PRO A 477 38.43 -3.79 15.52
C PRO A 477 39.14 -3.32 14.23
N LEU A 478 38.40 -2.66 13.32
CA LEU A 478 38.95 -2.09 12.08
C LEU A 478 39.80 -0.81 12.32
N ARG A 479 39.87 -0.33 13.56
CA ARG A 479 40.70 0.79 14.03
C ARG A 479 41.62 0.39 15.19
N GLY A 480 42.01 -0.87 15.29
CA GLY A 480 42.91 -1.36 16.33
C GLY A 480 42.36 -1.23 17.76
N GLY A 481 41.03 -1.22 17.92
CA GLY A 481 40.33 -1.02 19.19
C GLY A 481 39.73 0.37 19.40
N SER A 482 40.02 1.35 18.54
CA SER A 482 39.48 2.72 18.70
C SER A 482 37.99 2.83 18.32
N TYR A 483 37.17 3.25 19.28
CA TYR A 483 35.74 3.55 19.07
C TYR A 483 35.49 4.87 18.32
N THR A 484 36.51 5.71 18.16
CA THR A 484 36.48 6.98 17.41
C THR A 484 37.36 6.91 16.17
N ARG A 485 37.24 7.87 15.25
CA ARG A 485 38.16 7.98 14.12
C ARG A 485 39.59 8.23 14.60
N VAL A 486 40.56 7.68 13.87
CA VAL A 486 41.99 7.93 14.13
C VAL A 486 42.40 9.23 13.43
N ALA A 487 43.37 9.96 14.00
CA ALA A 487 43.92 11.16 13.36
C ALA A 487 44.46 10.82 11.96
N GLY A 488 44.10 11.63 10.95
CA GLY A 488 44.47 11.38 9.56
C GLY A 488 43.67 10.26 8.86
N GLU A 489 42.67 9.64 9.49
CA GLU A 489 41.86 8.59 8.85
C GLU A 489 41.08 9.16 7.65
N ALA A 490 41.47 8.71 6.44
CA ALA A 490 40.87 9.16 5.19
C ALA A 490 39.36 8.88 5.15
N ALA A 491 38.59 9.81 4.58
CA ALA A 491 37.13 9.73 4.53
C ALA A 491 36.59 8.51 3.73
N ASN A 492 37.44 7.84 2.96
CA ASN A 492 37.17 6.61 2.22
C ASN A 492 37.68 5.31 2.89
N SER A 493 38.22 5.35 4.12
CA SER A 493 38.75 4.16 4.81
C SER A 493 37.71 3.04 4.93
N THR A 494 38.17 1.79 4.94
CA THR A 494 37.32 0.60 5.13
C THR A 494 36.52 0.68 6.44
N ALA A 495 37.12 1.20 7.51
CA ALA A 495 36.44 1.42 8.79
C ALA A 495 35.35 2.50 8.70
N VAL A 496 35.55 3.60 7.96
CA VAL A 496 34.53 4.63 7.72
C VAL A 496 33.43 4.16 6.76
N VAL A 497 33.73 3.30 5.78
CA VAL A 497 32.71 2.60 4.97
C VAL A 497 31.86 1.68 5.86
N ALA A 498 32.51 0.77 6.58
CA ALA A 498 31.85 -0.21 7.44
C ALA A 498 30.99 0.46 8.52
N GLN A 499 31.48 1.55 9.14
CA GLN A 499 30.75 2.25 10.18
C GLN A 499 29.47 2.88 9.64
N GLN A 500 29.50 3.45 8.43
CA GLN A 500 28.29 3.99 7.80
C GLN A 500 27.31 2.90 7.37
N ALA A 501 27.79 1.75 6.88
CA ALA A 501 26.94 0.61 6.56
C ALA A 501 26.24 0.05 7.80
N VAL A 502 26.97 -0.18 8.89
CA VAL A 502 26.44 -0.65 10.18
C VAL A 502 25.49 0.38 10.80
N GLN A 503 25.85 1.66 10.81
CA GLN A 503 24.98 2.72 11.33
C GLN A 503 23.67 2.79 10.54
N THR A 504 23.72 2.64 9.21
CA THR A 504 22.51 2.60 8.37
C THR A 504 21.65 1.38 8.68
N LEU A 505 22.24 0.18 8.78
CA LEU A 505 21.54 -1.05 9.14
C LEU A 505 20.81 -0.92 10.48
N PHE A 506 21.52 -0.52 11.54
CA PHE A 506 20.93 -0.39 12.86
C PHE A 506 19.88 0.74 12.92
N ASN A 507 20.10 1.86 12.21
CA ASN A 507 19.15 2.97 12.17
C ASN A 507 17.88 2.68 11.35
N ASP A 508 17.91 1.77 10.37
CA ASP A 508 16.70 1.32 9.68
C ASP A 508 16.01 0.18 10.46
N THR A 509 16.75 -0.79 11.00
CA THR A 509 16.19 -1.90 11.79
C THR A 509 15.49 -1.42 13.06
N LEU A 510 16.15 -0.57 13.86
CA LEU A 510 15.56 -0.03 15.10
C LEU A 510 14.40 0.93 14.81
N TRP A 511 14.49 1.72 13.74
CA TRP A 511 13.39 2.58 13.30
C TRP A 511 12.16 1.76 12.87
N ASN A 512 12.35 0.69 12.12
CA ASN A 512 11.26 -0.21 11.72
C ASN A 512 10.63 -0.93 12.93
N ALA A 513 11.44 -1.35 13.90
CA ALA A 513 10.95 -1.94 15.16
C ALA A 513 10.15 -0.92 16.01
N LEU A 514 10.64 0.33 16.12
CA LEU A 514 9.93 1.42 16.81
C LEU A 514 8.63 1.79 16.07
N LYS A 515 8.63 1.83 14.73
CA LYS A 515 7.41 1.99 13.93
C LYS A 515 6.40 0.89 14.19
N ALA A 516 6.83 -0.38 14.20
CA ALA A 516 5.95 -1.53 14.46
C ALA A 516 5.32 -1.44 15.87
N LYS A 517 6.13 -1.16 16.89
CA LYS A 517 5.66 -0.98 18.28
C LYS A 517 4.66 0.18 18.42
N ASN A 518 4.89 1.28 17.68
CA ASN A 518 4.05 2.48 17.75
C ASN A 518 2.83 2.42 16.81
N GLY A 519 2.58 1.31 16.10
CA GLY A 519 1.47 1.16 15.15
C GLY A 519 1.49 2.17 14.00
N THR A 520 0.35 2.41 13.36
CA THR A 520 0.18 3.49 12.36
C THR A 520 -0.78 4.56 12.88
N ASN A 521 -0.34 5.83 12.89
CA ASN A 521 -1.22 6.93 13.27
C ASN A 521 -2.14 7.29 12.09
N THR A 522 -3.36 6.76 12.08
CA THR A 522 -4.39 7.05 11.07
C THR A 522 -5.29 8.23 11.43
N SER A 523 -5.07 8.91 12.57
CA SER A 523 -6.01 9.90 13.11
C SER A 523 -6.29 11.10 12.18
N GLN A 524 -5.27 11.61 11.48
CA GLN A 524 -5.45 12.69 10.49
C GLN A 524 -6.20 12.21 9.25
N ALA A 525 -5.96 10.98 8.79
CA ALA A 525 -6.70 10.38 7.69
C ALA A 525 -8.18 10.17 8.06
N ALA A 526 -8.45 9.56 9.21
CA ALA A 526 -9.81 9.33 9.70
C ALA A 526 -10.59 10.64 9.95
N ARG A 527 -9.93 11.70 10.46
CA ARG A 527 -10.56 13.03 10.57
C ARG A 527 -10.92 13.60 9.20
N LEU A 528 -10.04 13.48 8.20
CA LEU A 528 -10.31 13.95 6.82
C LEU A 528 -11.42 13.13 6.12
N ASP A 529 -11.52 11.84 6.39
CA ASP A 529 -12.59 10.99 5.86
C ASP A 529 -13.93 11.29 6.53
N ASN A 530 -13.96 11.44 7.86
CA ASN A 530 -15.17 11.83 8.59
C ASN A 530 -15.68 13.20 8.16
N GLU A 531 -14.80 14.19 7.99
CA GLU A 531 -15.17 15.52 7.46
C GLU A 531 -15.79 15.43 6.06
N ARG A 532 -15.20 14.63 5.17
CA ARG A 532 -15.74 14.43 3.81
C ARG A 532 -17.07 13.69 3.80
N ALA A 533 -17.30 12.80 4.76
CA ALA A 533 -18.60 12.15 4.95
C ALA A 533 -19.66 13.13 5.50
N VAL A 534 -19.29 13.99 6.45
CA VAL A 534 -20.17 15.07 6.96
C VAL A 534 -20.52 16.05 5.85
N LEU A 535 -19.55 16.59 5.10
CA LEU A 535 -19.80 17.48 3.96
C LEU A 535 -20.69 16.83 2.89
N ALA A 536 -20.50 15.53 2.59
CA ALA A 536 -21.35 14.81 1.65
C ALA A 536 -22.81 14.70 2.16
N ALA A 537 -23.01 14.48 3.47
CA ALA A 537 -24.33 14.44 4.09
C ALA A 537 -24.97 15.85 4.18
N GLU A 538 -24.19 16.89 4.46
CA GLU A 538 -24.63 18.30 4.43
C GLU A 538 -25.10 18.71 3.04
N TYR A 539 -24.36 18.35 1.99
CA TYR A 539 -24.79 18.58 0.61
C TYR A 539 -26.07 17.78 0.27
N GLN A 540 -26.16 16.50 0.64
CA GLN A 540 -27.38 15.70 0.43
C GLN A 540 -28.60 16.30 1.15
N CYS A 541 -28.43 16.74 2.40
CA CYS A 541 -29.48 17.41 3.17
C CYS A 541 -29.89 18.74 2.53
N THR A 542 -28.92 19.54 2.07
CA THR A 542 -29.15 20.82 1.38
C THR A 542 -29.87 20.63 0.05
N ILE A 543 -29.44 19.65 -0.77
CA ILE A 543 -30.10 19.28 -2.02
C ILE A 543 -31.55 18.86 -1.75
N LYS A 544 -31.77 17.92 -0.83
CA LYS A 544 -33.13 17.46 -0.50
C LYS A 544 -34.02 18.62 -0.02
N ARG A 545 -33.57 19.40 0.96
CA ARG A 545 -34.33 20.53 1.52
C ARG A 545 -34.62 21.62 0.49
N THR A 546 -33.71 21.89 -0.44
CA THR A 546 -33.94 22.88 -1.51
C THR A 546 -34.87 22.34 -2.59
N ILE A 547 -34.80 21.05 -2.96
CA ILE A 547 -35.78 20.41 -3.85
C ILE A 547 -37.19 20.45 -3.23
N GLU A 548 -37.33 20.10 -1.94
CA GLU A 548 -38.61 20.18 -1.21
C GLU A 548 -39.14 21.62 -1.13
N ALA A 549 -38.28 22.61 -0.87
CA ALA A 549 -38.65 24.02 -0.80
C ALA A 549 -38.88 24.70 -2.17
N LEU A 550 -38.51 24.07 -3.28
CA LEU A 550 -38.70 24.59 -4.64
C LEU A 550 -40.03 24.19 -5.28
N ALA A 551 -40.68 23.12 -4.80
CA ALA A 551 -41.92 22.60 -5.41
C ALA A 551 -43.03 23.67 -5.46
N GLU A 552 -43.41 24.21 -4.30
CA GLU A 552 -44.46 25.23 -4.20
C GLU A 552 -44.14 26.53 -4.97
N PRO A 553 -42.94 27.15 -4.86
CA PRO A 553 -42.58 28.30 -5.69
C PRO A 553 -42.64 28.05 -7.20
N VAL A 554 -42.29 26.86 -7.67
CA VAL A 554 -42.36 26.47 -9.09
C VAL A 554 -43.81 26.30 -9.54
N ASP A 555 -44.66 25.63 -8.75
CA ASP A 555 -46.09 25.51 -9.02
C ASP A 555 -46.79 26.88 -9.03
N GLN A 556 -46.50 27.75 -8.06
CA GLN A 556 -47.01 29.12 -8.02
C GLN A 556 -46.55 29.93 -9.26
N ALA A 557 -45.31 29.77 -9.71
CA ALA A 557 -44.82 30.42 -10.92
C ALA A 557 -45.54 29.91 -12.19
N ILE A 558 -45.75 28.60 -12.32
CA ILE A 558 -46.49 28.00 -13.44
C ILE A 558 -47.96 28.45 -13.44
N ALA A 559 -48.57 28.60 -12.25
CA ALA A 559 -49.92 29.14 -12.10
C ALA A 559 -50.00 30.61 -12.57
N ARG A 560 -49.15 31.49 -12.03
CA ARG A 560 -49.07 32.92 -12.42
C ARG A 560 -48.85 33.10 -13.92
N LEU A 561 -47.94 32.33 -14.54
CA LEU A 561 -47.70 32.34 -15.99
C LEU A 561 -48.91 31.87 -16.79
N SER A 562 -49.67 30.90 -16.28
CA SER A 562 -50.92 30.43 -16.89
C SER A 562 -52.01 31.49 -16.83
N GLU A 563 -52.15 32.18 -15.70
CA GLU A 563 -53.12 33.28 -15.52
C GLU A 563 -52.76 34.51 -16.36
N GLN A 564 -51.49 34.91 -16.38
CA GLN A 564 -51.02 36.02 -17.23
C GLN A 564 -51.26 35.73 -18.73
N THR A 565 -51.08 34.46 -19.15
CA THR A 565 -51.40 34.03 -20.52
C THR A 565 -52.91 34.08 -20.79
N ARG A 566 -53.74 33.61 -19.85
CA ARG A 566 -55.21 33.65 -19.95
C ARG A 566 -55.75 35.09 -19.98
N ALA A 567 -55.20 35.99 -19.17
CA ALA A 567 -55.58 37.40 -19.12
C ALA A 567 -55.19 38.15 -20.41
N LYS A 568 -54.03 37.86 -21.00
CA LYS A 568 -53.65 38.36 -22.33
C LYS A 568 -54.58 37.80 -23.42
N ALA A 569 -54.95 36.53 -23.35
CA ALA A 569 -55.92 35.91 -24.27
C ALA A 569 -57.31 36.57 -24.19
N ALA A 570 -57.82 36.84 -22.99
CA ALA A 570 -59.10 37.52 -22.80
C ALA A 570 -59.11 38.94 -23.40
N ARG A 571 -58.13 39.78 -23.04
CA ARG A 571 -58.05 41.16 -23.55
C ARG A 571 -57.96 41.24 -25.07
N ALA A 572 -57.12 40.40 -25.67
CA ALA A 572 -57.01 40.38 -27.12
C ALA A 572 -58.28 39.81 -27.81
N MET A 573 -59.06 38.95 -27.16
CA MET A 573 -60.39 38.57 -27.65
C MET A 573 -61.38 39.74 -27.58
N GLU A 574 -61.31 40.59 -26.55
CA GLU A 574 -62.07 41.85 -26.46
C GLU A 574 -61.60 42.88 -27.52
N GLU A 575 -60.30 42.93 -27.81
CA GLU A 575 -59.66 43.80 -28.82
C GLU A 575 -59.71 43.23 -30.26
N GLY A 576 -60.28 42.04 -30.47
CA GLY A 576 -60.38 41.37 -31.78
C GLY A 576 -59.07 40.84 -32.38
N MET A 577 -57.98 40.77 -31.60
CA MET A 577 -56.65 40.35 -32.05
C MET A 577 -56.34 38.88 -31.73
N ARG A 578 -55.54 38.22 -32.58
CA ARG A 578 -54.97 36.89 -32.27
C ARG A 578 -53.80 37.01 -31.28
N VAL A 579 -53.92 36.36 -30.12
CA VAL A 579 -52.76 36.14 -29.25
C VAL A 579 -51.85 35.07 -29.81
N VAL A 580 -50.60 35.45 -30.04
CA VAL A 580 -49.46 34.53 -29.97
C VAL A 580 -48.79 34.77 -28.62
N PRO A 581 -48.68 33.77 -27.72
CA PRO A 581 -47.91 33.92 -26.49
C PRO A 581 -46.45 34.22 -26.83
N GLY A 582 -45.85 35.21 -26.16
CA GLY A 582 -44.44 35.55 -26.39
C GLY A 582 -43.53 34.34 -26.17
N PRO A 583 -42.55 34.07 -27.06
CA PRO A 583 -41.80 32.81 -27.05
C PRO A 583 -41.08 32.55 -25.73
N GLU A 584 -40.52 33.60 -25.10
CA GLU A 584 -39.84 33.50 -23.81
C GLU A 584 -40.74 33.04 -22.67
N LEU A 585 -42.03 33.42 -22.66
CA LEU A 585 -43.00 32.94 -21.66
C LEU A 585 -43.33 31.45 -21.84
N LEU A 586 -43.30 30.96 -23.09
CA LEU A 586 -43.42 29.52 -23.39
C LEU A 586 -42.15 28.77 -23.01
N THR A 587 -40.97 29.31 -23.28
CA THR A 587 -39.67 28.75 -22.86
C THR A 587 -39.59 28.64 -21.34
N LEU A 588 -39.89 29.72 -20.61
CA LEU A 588 -39.89 29.73 -19.14
C LEU A 588 -40.90 28.72 -18.56
N ARG A 589 -42.13 28.69 -19.08
CA ARG A 589 -43.14 27.70 -18.68
C ARG A 589 -42.63 26.27 -18.89
N THR A 590 -42.04 25.99 -20.04
CA THR A 590 -41.53 24.65 -20.40
C THR A 590 -40.37 24.23 -19.49
N ALA A 591 -39.45 25.15 -19.21
CA ALA A 591 -38.33 24.91 -18.30
C ALA A 591 -38.81 24.65 -16.86
N LEU A 592 -39.78 25.44 -16.36
CA LEU A 592 -40.38 25.22 -15.03
C LEU A 592 -41.14 23.89 -14.95
N GLN A 593 -41.86 23.49 -15.99
CA GLN A 593 -42.53 22.18 -16.06
C GLN A 593 -41.53 21.00 -16.10
N ALA A 594 -40.38 21.17 -16.76
CA ALA A 594 -39.29 20.19 -16.72
C ALA A 594 -38.67 20.09 -15.31
N LEU A 595 -38.39 21.23 -14.67
CA LEU A 595 -37.90 21.29 -13.30
C LEU A 595 -38.87 20.63 -12.30
N LEU A 596 -40.18 20.92 -12.39
CA LEU A 596 -41.20 20.32 -11.53
C LEU A 596 -41.22 18.79 -11.65
N LYS A 597 -41.08 18.27 -12.88
CA LYS A 597 -40.97 16.83 -13.14
C LYS A 597 -39.71 16.22 -12.51
N GLU A 598 -38.57 16.90 -12.56
CA GLU A 598 -37.33 16.45 -11.93
C GLU A 598 -37.37 16.56 -10.39
N ILE A 599 -38.06 17.57 -9.84
CA ILE A 599 -38.34 17.70 -8.40
C ILE A 599 -39.17 16.50 -7.92
N GLY A 600 -40.24 16.14 -8.64
CA GLY A 600 -41.05 14.96 -8.35
C GLY A 600 -40.29 13.63 -8.44
N ALA A 601 -39.23 13.57 -9.25
CA ALA A 601 -38.31 12.43 -9.34
C ALA A 601 -37.12 12.50 -8.35
N GLN A 602 -37.00 13.57 -7.57
CA GLN A 602 -35.86 13.90 -6.69
C GLN A 602 -34.49 13.91 -7.42
N SER A 603 -34.49 14.14 -8.73
CA SER A 603 -33.33 13.94 -9.61
C SER A 603 -33.02 15.19 -10.46
N VAL A 604 -32.99 16.36 -9.82
CA VAL A 604 -32.80 17.66 -10.49
C VAL A 604 -31.40 17.78 -11.10
N SER A 605 -31.34 18.17 -12.38
CA SER A 605 -30.12 18.35 -13.14
C SER A 605 -29.65 19.82 -13.15
N ILE A 606 -28.33 20.02 -13.19
CA ILE A 606 -27.73 21.37 -13.30
C ILE A 606 -28.16 22.06 -14.60
N ALA A 607 -28.34 21.30 -15.69
CA ALA A 607 -28.77 21.82 -16.98
C ALA A 607 -30.22 22.35 -16.92
N THR A 608 -31.13 21.64 -16.27
CA THR A 608 -32.53 22.07 -16.09
C THR A 608 -32.62 23.30 -15.19
N ILE A 609 -31.79 23.38 -14.15
CA ILE A 609 -31.66 24.61 -13.34
C ILE A 609 -31.17 25.78 -14.21
N ASP A 610 -30.11 25.61 -14.98
CA ASP A 610 -29.59 26.70 -15.82
C ASP A 610 -30.57 27.13 -16.92
N ALA A 611 -31.35 26.21 -17.48
CA ALA A 611 -32.43 26.53 -18.42
C ALA A 611 -33.51 27.42 -17.77
N VAL A 612 -33.99 27.06 -16.57
CA VAL A 612 -34.95 27.88 -15.80
C VAL A 612 -34.36 29.24 -15.46
N ARG A 613 -33.13 29.29 -14.93
CA ARG A 613 -32.47 30.55 -14.55
C ARG A 613 -32.17 31.47 -15.74
N THR A 614 -31.98 30.91 -16.94
CA THR A 614 -31.78 31.69 -18.16
C THR A 614 -33.12 32.28 -18.63
N ALA A 615 -34.15 31.44 -18.75
CA ALA A 615 -35.49 31.87 -19.15
C ALA A 615 -36.14 32.87 -18.17
N LEU A 616 -35.83 32.78 -16.86
CA LEU A 616 -36.24 33.77 -15.85
C LEU A 616 -35.65 35.16 -16.13
N ARG A 617 -34.37 35.25 -16.55
CA ARG A 617 -33.71 36.52 -16.88
C ARG A 617 -34.20 37.10 -18.20
N GLU A 618 -34.41 36.24 -19.20
CA GLU A 618 -34.94 36.64 -20.51
C GLU A 618 -36.34 37.25 -20.36
N ALA A 619 -37.29 36.52 -19.78
CA ALA A 619 -38.64 37.01 -19.53
C ALA A 619 -38.67 38.25 -18.60
N GLY A 620 -37.76 38.31 -17.62
CA GLY A 620 -37.54 39.50 -16.79
C GLY A 620 -37.08 40.71 -17.61
N SER A 621 -36.19 40.53 -18.58
CA SER A 621 -35.63 41.60 -19.42
C SER A 621 -36.64 42.25 -20.37
N GLN A 622 -37.64 41.50 -20.86
CA GLN A 622 -38.75 42.09 -21.63
C GLN A 622 -39.77 42.80 -20.73
N THR A 623 -39.95 42.34 -19.48
CA THR A 623 -40.95 42.89 -18.54
C THR A 623 -40.45 44.16 -17.84
N SER A 624 -39.14 44.35 -17.70
CA SER A 624 -38.50 45.38 -16.87
C SER A 624 -38.56 46.82 -17.38
N ARG A 625 -39.27 47.11 -18.48
CA ARG A 625 -39.34 48.48 -19.05
C ARG A 625 -40.10 49.50 -18.18
N ALA A 626 -40.68 49.07 -17.04
CA ALA A 626 -41.28 49.95 -16.04
C ALA A 626 -41.34 49.41 -14.59
N VAL A 627 -40.99 48.14 -14.31
CA VAL A 627 -41.28 47.48 -13.02
C VAL A 627 -40.06 46.71 -12.49
N PRO A 628 -39.73 46.78 -11.17
CA PRO A 628 -38.71 45.94 -10.54
C PRO A 628 -39.02 44.43 -10.64
N PRO A 629 -38.03 43.54 -10.52
CA PRO A 629 -38.28 42.10 -10.42
C PRO A 629 -39.12 41.78 -9.16
N ASP A 630 -40.13 40.92 -9.32
CA ASP A 630 -40.97 40.42 -8.22
C ASP A 630 -40.09 39.64 -7.22
N ALA A 631 -40.24 39.94 -5.93
CA ALA A 631 -39.49 39.30 -4.85
C ALA A 631 -39.62 37.76 -4.87
N ALA A 632 -40.75 37.22 -5.34
CA ALA A 632 -40.93 35.78 -5.53
C ALA A 632 -39.99 35.21 -6.62
N THR A 633 -39.74 35.96 -7.71
CA THR A 633 -38.83 35.55 -8.78
C THR A 633 -37.37 35.61 -8.36
N GLN A 634 -37.00 36.59 -7.52
CA GLN A 634 -35.65 36.67 -6.94
C GLN A 634 -35.39 35.52 -5.95
N ALA A 635 -36.34 35.26 -5.05
CA ALA A 635 -36.24 34.14 -4.11
C ALA A 635 -36.11 32.77 -4.82
N LEU A 636 -36.83 32.59 -5.94
CA LEU A 636 -36.69 31.40 -6.80
C LEU A 636 -35.29 31.29 -7.43
N ASP A 637 -34.73 32.38 -7.97
CA ASP A 637 -33.38 32.36 -8.56
C ASP A 637 -32.29 32.11 -7.50
N ASP A 638 -32.45 32.63 -6.28
CA ASP A 638 -31.55 32.37 -5.14
C ASP A 638 -31.64 30.92 -4.62
N GLN A 639 -32.84 30.34 -4.53
CA GLN A 639 -33.02 28.91 -4.22
C GLN A 639 -32.40 28.02 -5.30
N LEU A 640 -32.64 28.33 -6.58
CA LEU A 640 -32.05 27.61 -7.71
C LEU A 640 -30.52 27.74 -7.75
N GLN A 641 -29.97 28.92 -7.44
CA GLN A 641 -28.52 29.10 -7.31
C GLN A 641 -27.94 28.31 -6.13
N THR A 642 -28.68 28.18 -5.03
CA THR A 642 -28.27 27.39 -3.87
C THR A 642 -28.27 25.89 -4.18
N LEU A 643 -29.33 25.38 -4.81
CA LEU A 643 -29.39 24.00 -5.30
C LEU A 643 -28.30 23.71 -6.33
N LYS A 644 -28.05 24.63 -7.29
CA LYS A 644 -26.97 24.47 -8.28
C LYS A 644 -25.60 24.33 -7.61
N ARG A 645 -25.27 25.19 -6.63
CA ARG A 645 -24.02 25.06 -5.85
C ARG A 645 -23.95 23.70 -5.17
N ALA A 646 -24.95 23.34 -4.38
CA ALA A 646 -24.93 22.07 -3.62
C ALA A 646 -24.82 20.83 -4.54
N LEU A 647 -25.46 20.82 -5.71
CA LEU A 647 -25.30 19.77 -6.72
C LEU A 647 -23.89 19.73 -7.32
N HIS A 648 -23.33 20.90 -7.66
CA HIS A 648 -21.98 21.02 -8.21
C HIS A 648 -20.91 20.57 -7.20
N ASP A 649 -20.96 21.11 -5.98
CA ASP A 649 -20.00 20.83 -4.90
C ASP A 649 -20.09 19.34 -4.46
N SER A 650 -21.31 18.76 -4.44
CA SER A 650 -21.50 17.33 -4.18
C SER A 650 -20.89 16.46 -5.29
N GLU A 651 -21.01 16.86 -6.55
CA GLU A 651 -20.45 16.10 -7.67
C GLU A 651 -18.94 16.28 -7.82
N GLU A 652 -18.38 17.47 -7.56
CA GLU A 652 -16.92 17.67 -7.44
C GLU A 652 -16.35 16.78 -6.33
N LEU A 653 -16.98 16.76 -5.14
CA LEU A 653 -16.56 15.91 -4.03
C LEU A 653 -16.59 14.41 -4.41
N ARG A 654 -17.61 13.95 -5.15
CA ARG A 654 -17.67 12.57 -5.68
C ARG A 654 -16.59 12.31 -6.72
N GLN A 655 -16.33 13.24 -7.64
CA GLN A 655 -15.28 13.10 -8.67
C GLN A 655 -13.88 13.07 -8.03
N TRP A 656 -13.65 13.88 -7.00
CA TRP A 656 -12.45 13.89 -6.18
C TRP A 656 -12.24 12.57 -5.39
N GLN A 657 -13.33 11.96 -4.92
CA GLN A 657 -13.35 10.63 -4.28
C GLN A 657 -13.24 9.47 -5.30
N ARG A 658 -13.65 9.67 -6.56
CA ARG A 658 -13.64 8.67 -7.64
C ARG A 658 -12.44 8.77 -8.58
N GLY A 659 -11.59 9.80 -8.44
CA GLY A 659 -10.37 10.00 -9.24
C GLY A 659 -10.63 10.54 -10.64
N ARG A 660 -11.68 11.35 -10.82
CA ARG A 660 -12.16 11.85 -12.12
C ARG A 660 -12.12 13.39 -12.26
N ALA A 661 -11.24 14.05 -11.50
CA ALA A 661 -11.05 15.51 -11.52
C ALA A 661 -9.95 15.94 -12.51
#